data_AF-A0AA43C171-F1
#
_entry.id   AF-A0AA43C171-F1
#
_cell.length_a   1.000
_cell.length_b   1.000
_cell.length_c   1.000
_cell.angle_alpha   90.00
_cell.angle_beta   90.00
_cell.angle_gamma   90.00
#
_symmetry.space_group_name_H-M   'P 1'
#
loop_
_entity.id
_entity.type
_entity.pdbx_description
1 polymer ?
#
loop_
_entity_poly.entity_id
_entity_poly.type
_entity_poly.pdbx_seq_one_letter_code
_entity_poly.pdbx_strand_id
1 'polypeptide(L)'
;PVVLRGLIDHVSGLPIAARRLPDLRFMMATGDALAAELVDRWLLAYPEIPIANTYGPTETSDDVTLLVLREPFAEKRAIVPIGRPLPNISIFILDRELRPVPIGVPGEICIGGIGVGEGYWQQPDKTKAAFVPSPFPQLCDGPIYRSGDLGRWLPDGSVEFLGRIDQQVKVRGFRVEPGEIEAVLTRHPAIQDAAVVAVDDSAGNHRLVGYFVARRDQSVATGELRQFLQCVLADYMIPAALVPLSALPLTPLGKVDRKALARSEYPGSVERENYVSPRNETESVLAAAWCKVLDQRQVGIDDNFFEIGGDSILTIHIIAELKRAGLYVAPKQFFLHPTIAELAAEIHVPKAPAVAPEAGRATSDMGEPLWNLKPLRQQLVTTFPDLEDVYPLAATQRGIYFQSILPAKSSGGYVEQVSFELQGDFDEEAFSKAWQQTVSATEVLRTAVVRRGVPQPMQVVLRSATLTPQIRDWRGLSAADRDAALETLVVEDRRNGFDLARPPLMRVTLTRLGDKRWHVLWTYHHIILDGWSEPLVLGDVFAAYDSLIGTPQTQPASRARYRDFVAWSESQDLARAQKFWRRQLAGFVSPVRLKDNSPAVQPPASVELSHGWEEIQLTDAETSRLDEVARRNKLTLSTIIHGAWGILLQRRTGSEDIVFGSVASGRQCDFPQVESVRGVVVVTQPMRARLVGEATFSSWLRMLQLQMAEIREFEQVPLALIQQWCDVPAEKRPVFDTLVVMANYIGSDLANCRPRGVELSSVSYVTQPLYALTLFIQNGEQMKIRLVYDKRRYALVTVHQLLAEYRQLLIGFAENPEQRLTSRSTPS
;
A
#
# COMPACT_ATOMS: atom_id res chain seq x y z
N PRO A 1 19.98 -1.09 -16.01
CA PRO A 1 20.28 0.30 -16.49
C PRO A 1 19.15 1.32 -16.25
N VAL A 2 17.90 1.01 -16.61
CA VAL A 2 16.74 1.90 -16.41
C VAL A 2 16.53 2.25 -14.93
N VAL A 3 16.56 1.25 -14.05
CA VAL A 3 16.46 1.44 -12.58
C VAL A 3 17.62 2.29 -12.06
N LEU A 4 18.85 2.03 -12.53
CA LEU A 4 20.04 2.81 -12.17
C LEU A 4 19.90 4.30 -12.55
N ARG A 5 19.26 4.60 -13.69
CA ARG A 5 18.97 5.99 -14.09
C ARG A 5 18.04 6.68 -13.11
N GLY A 6 16.89 6.07 -12.81
CA GLY A 6 15.95 6.60 -11.82
C GLY A 6 16.56 6.76 -10.43
N LEU A 7 17.38 5.79 -10.00
CA LEU A 7 18.12 5.86 -8.75
C LEU A 7 19.12 7.02 -8.75
N ILE A 8 19.92 7.19 -9.80
CA ILE A 8 20.88 8.29 -9.90
C ILE A 8 20.19 9.65 -10.00
N ASP A 9 19.04 9.76 -10.66
CA ASP A 9 18.24 10.99 -10.72
C ASP A 9 17.70 11.36 -9.33
N HIS A 10 17.20 10.37 -8.58
CA HIS A 10 16.77 10.56 -7.20
C HIS A 10 17.94 10.98 -6.29
N VAL A 11 19.05 10.23 -6.33
CA VAL A 11 20.25 10.48 -5.52
C VAL A 11 20.89 11.84 -5.84
N SER A 12 20.85 12.27 -7.10
CA SER A 12 21.35 13.59 -7.51
C SER A 12 20.58 14.74 -6.84
N GLY A 13 19.32 14.52 -6.44
CA GLY A 13 18.51 15.45 -5.66
C GLY A 13 18.75 15.41 -4.14
N LEU A 14 19.49 14.41 -3.64
CA LEU A 14 19.79 14.27 -2.21
C LEU A 14 21.03 15.06 -1.80
N PRO A 15 21.15 15.51 -0.53
CA PRO A 15 22.39 16.10 0.01
C PRO A 15 23.57 15.11 -0.05
N ILE A 16 24.79 15.60 -0.29
CA ILE A 16 26.02 14.77 -0.48
C ILE A 16 26.22 13.72 0.64
N ALA A 17 25.87 14.05 1.88
CA ALA A 17 25.98 13.14 3.01
C ALA A 17 25.03 11.93 2.95
N ALA A 18 23.84 12.09 2.34
CA ALA A 18 22.84 11.04 2.13
C ALA A 18 23.12 10.22 0.85
N ARG A 19 24.10 10.63 0.04
CA ARG A 19 24.60 9.87 -1.10
C ARG A 19 25.69 8.88 -0.66
N ARG A 20 25.73 8.42 0.59
CA ARG A 20 26.72 7.42 1.02
C ARG A 20 26.11 6.03 0.96
N LEU A 21 26.84 5.09 0.38
CA LEU A 21 26.47 3.67 0.32
C LEU A 21 27.61 2.84 0.94
N PRO A 22 27.79 2.90 2.27
CA PRO A 22 28.99 2.40 2.95
C PRO A 22 29.18 0.88 2.82
N ASP A 23 28.07 0.14 2.70
CA ASP A 23 28.09 -1.32 2.62
C ASP A 23 28.13 -1.82 1.17
N LEU A 24 27.83 -0.96 0.20
CA LEU A 24 27.79 -1.34 -1.22
C LEU A 24 29.21 -1.37 -1.79
N ARG A 25 29.62 -2.54 -2.27
CA ARG A 25 30.98 -2.77 -2.77
C ARG A 25 31.11 -2.75 -4.29
N PHE A 26 30.04 -3.12 -4.99
CA PHE A 26 29.95 -3.14 -6.45
C PHE A 26 28.52 -2.84 -6.85
N MET A 27 28.36 -2.04 -7.91
CA MET A 27 27.09 -1.87 -8.60
C MET A 27 27.12 -2.72 -9.87
N MET A 28 26.12 -3.54 -10.12
CA MET A 28 26.03 -4.34 -11.34
C MET A 28 24.85 -3.88 -12.18
N ALA A 29 25.12 -3.61 -13.46
CA ALA A 29 24.11 -3.27 -14.45
C ALA A 29 24.11 -4.35 -15.52
N THR A 30 22.99 -5.08 -15.60
CA THR A 30 22.74 -6.10 -16.63
C THR A 30 21.41 -5.83 -17.33
N GLY A 31 21.13 -6.61 -18.37
CA GLY A 31 19.81 -6.71 -18.97
C GLY A 31 19.44 -5.59 -19.92
N ASP A 32 20.27 -4.56 -20.11
CA ASP A 32 20.09 -3.53 -21.16
C ASP A 32 21.42 -2.86 -21.53
N ALA A 33 21.47 -2.14 -22.66
CA ALA A 33 22.64 -1.37 -23.04
C ALA A 33 22.95 -0.30 -22.00
N LEU A 34 24.14 -0.36 -21.40
CA LEU A 34 24.57 0.60 -20.40
C LEU A 34 25.15 1.85 -21.07
N ALA A 35 24.51 2.99 -20.87
CA ALA A 35 24.99 4.27 -21.39
C ALA A 35 26.26 4.73 -20.63
N ALA A 36 27.27 5.20 -21.36
CA ALA A 36 28.51 5.71 -20.77
C ALA A 36 28.25 6.88 -19.81
N GLU A 37 27.35 7.79 -20.18
CA GLU A 37 26.92 8.90 -19.32
C GLU A 37 26.41 8.43 -17.95
N LEU A 38 25.69 7.30 -17.90
CA LEU A 38 25.14 6.79 -16.65
C LEU A 38 26.23 6.18 -15.76
N VAL A 39 27.25 5.56 -16.35
CA VAL A 39 28.45 5.12 -15.64
C VAL A 39 29.21 6.30 -15.06
N ASP A 40 29.40 7.36 -15.86
CA ASP A 40 30.10 8.56 -15.41
C ASP A 40 29.35 9.19 -14.23
N ARG A 41 28.03 9.40 -14.36
CA ARG A 41 27.20 9.93 -13.27
C ARG A 41 27.29 9.06 -12.01
N TRP A 42 27.32 7.73 -12.15
CA TRP A 42 27.50 6.82 -11.02
C TRP A 42 28.86 6.99 -10.36
N LEU A 43 29.95 6.93 -11.12
CA LEU A 43 31.31 7.01 -10.57
C LEU A 43 31.68 8.42 -10.09
N LEU A 44 31.04 9.47 -10.61
CA LEU A 44 31.12 10.81 -10.02
C LEU A 44 30.40 10.88 -8.67
N ALA A 45 29.26 10.22 -8.52
CA ALA A 45 28.53 10.18 -7.25
C ALA A 45 29.17 9.24 -6.22
N TYR A 46 29.77 8.15 -6.69
CA TYR A 46 30.29 7.03 -5.90
C TYR A 46 31.66 6.56 -6.42
N PRO A 47 32.72 7.38 -6.28
CA PRO A 47 34.03 7.08 -6.87
C PRO A 47 34.69 5.81 -6.31
N GLU A 48 34.33 5.40 -5.10
CA GLU A 48 34.88 4.22 -4.43
C GLU A 48 34.11 2.93 -4.77
N ILE A 49 32.98 3.01 -5.48
CA ILE A 49 32.09 1.87 -5.76
C ILE A 49 32.12 1.56 -7.26
N PRO A 50 32.89 0.55 -7.70
CA PRO A 50 32.98 0.18 -9.11
C PRO A 50 31.63 -0.25 -9.66
N ILE A 51 31.43 0.01 -10.95
CA ILE A 51 30.26 -0.44 -11.69
C ILE A 51 30.63 -1.51 -12.71
N ALA A 52 29.93 -2.63 -12.68
CA ALA A 52 30.04 -3.74 -13.60
C ALA A 52 28.95 -3.64 -14.66
N ASN A 53 29.33 -3.62 -15.94
CA ASN A 53 28.43 -3.90 -17.05
C ASN A 53 28.49 -5.40 -17.35
N THR A 54 27.37 -6.09 -17.23
CA THR A 54 27.27 -7.52 -17.52
C THR A 54 26.25 -7.78 -18.62
N TYR A 55 26.46 -8.90 -19.32
CA TYR A 55 25.60 -9.33 -20.40
C TYR A 55 25.51 -10.84 -20.39
N GLY A 56 24.29 -11.35 -20.46
CA GLY A 56 24.01 -12.65 -21.00
C GLY A 56 22.51 -12.91 -21.18
N PRO A 57 22.14 -13.75 -22.13
CA PRO A 57 20.78 -14.24 -22.28
C PRO A 57 20.46 -15.35 -21.26
N THR A 58 19.18 -15.49 -20.92
CA THR A 58 18.68 -16.52 -20.00
C THR A 58 19.08 -17.94 -20.43
N GLU A 59 19.12 -18.18 -21.74
CA GLU A 59 19.53 -19.45 -22.34
C GLU A 59 20.99 -19.83 -22.06
N THR A 60 21.78 -18.90 -21.51
CA THR A 60 23.19 -19.12 -21.18
C THR A 60 23.52 -18.86 -19.71
N SER A 61 22.53 -19.05 -18.82
CA SER A 61 22.68 -18.99 -17.36
C SER A 61 23.08 -17.61 -16.84
N ASP A 62 22.18 -16.65 -17.04
CA ASP A 62 22.30 -15.25 -16.59
C ASP A 62 23.38 -14.47 -17.34
N ASP A 63 24.48 -14.10 -16.70
CA ASP A 63 25.53 -13.28 -17.29
C ASP A 63 26.71 -14.13 -17.81
N VAL A 64 27.17 -13.83 -19.03
CA VAL A 64 28.28 -14.55 -19.70
C VAL A 64 29.49 -13.67 -20.00
N THR A 65 29.32 -12.34 -20.01
CA THR A 65 30.43 -11.39 -20.11
C THR A 65 30.35 -10.32 -19.02
N LEU A 66 31.52 -9.77 -18.66
CA LEU A 66 31.66 -8.76 -17.62
C LEU A 66 32.71 -7.71 -18.01
N LEU A 67 32.39 -6.45 -17.76
CA LEU A 67 33.34 -5.33 -17.73
C LEU A 67 33.19 -4.57 -16.41
N VAL A 68 34.26 -4.46 -15.63
CA VAL A 68 34.27 -3.67 -14.39
C VAL A 68 34.93 -2.31 -14.65
N LEU A 69 34.22 -1.23 -14.34
CA LEU A 69 34.67 0.14 -14.46
C LEU A 69 34.86 0.75 -13.08
N ARG A 70 36.08 1.27 -12.84
CA ARG A 70 36.49 1.94 -11.60
C ARG A 70 36.68 3.44 -11.79
N GLU A 71 36.76 3.88 -13.04
CA GLU A 71 36.95 5.26 -13.43
C GLU A 71 35.91 5.62 -14.50
N PRO A 72 35.50 6.91 -14.60
CA PRO A 72 34.61 7.37 -15.65
C PRO A 72 35.08 6.89 -17.03
N PHE A 73 34.13 6.54 -17.89
CA PHE A 73 34.41 5.89 -19.16
C PHE A 73 34.94 6.92 -20.14
N ALA A 74 36.27 7.04 -20.22
CA ALA A 74 36.97 8.11 -20.94
C ALA A 74 36.81 8.08 -22.48
N GLU A 75 36.29 7.00 -23.06
CA GLU A 75 36.07 6.89 -24.50
C GLU A 75 34.79 7.61 -24.96
N LYS A 76 34.84 8.27 -26.13
CA LYS A 76 33.68 8.95 -26.74
C LYS A 76 32.64 7.98 -27.32
N ARG A 77 32.22 6.95 -26.56
CA ARG A 77 31.16 6.03 -26.97
C ARG A 77 29.89 6.31 -26.18
N ALA A 78 28.75 6.13 -26.82
CA ALA A 78 27.45 6.27 -26.17
C ALA A 78 27.13 5.08 -25.24
N ILE A 79 27.59 3.88 -25.61
CA ILE A 79 27.29 2.61 -24.92
C ILE A 79 28.60 1.96 -24.47
N VAL A 80 28.59 1.45 -23.24
CA VAL A 80 29.69 0.73 -22.62
C VAL A 80 29.80 -0.69 -23.20
N PRO A 81 31.00 -1.17 -23.59
CA PRO A 81 31.17 -2.55 -24.03
C PRO A 81 30.69 -3.57 -22.98
N ILE A 82 30.21 -4.72 -23.43
CA ILE A 82 29.71 -5.78 -22.55
C ILE A 82 30.84 -6.61 -21.92
N GLY A 83 32.08 -6.32 -22.28
CA GLY A 83 33.27 -6.83 -21.60
C GLY A 83 33.80 -8.13 -22.17
N ARG A 84 34.44 -8.93 -21.31
CA ARG A 84 35.10 -10.19 -21.70
C ARG A 84 34.32 -11.40 -21.21
N PRO A 85 34.46 -12.57 -21.85
CA PRO A 85 33.82 -13.81 -21.40
C PRO A 85 34.23 -14.17 -19.98
N LEU A 86 33.27 -14.69 -19.20
CA LEU A 86 33.53 -15.29 -17.89
C LEU A 86 34.29 -16.63 -18.01
N PRO A 87 34.91 -17.13 -16.93
CA PRO A 87 35.59 -18.42 -16.96
C PRO A 87 34.69 -19.56 -17.48
N ASN A 88 35.24 -20.41 -18.33
CA ASN A 88 34.55 -21.55 -18.97
C ASN A 88 33.40 -21.17 -19.92
N ILE A 89 33.29 -19.89 -20.28
CA ILE A 89 32.38 -19.40 -21.32
C ILE A 89 33.20 -18.92 -22.53
N SER A 90 32.74 -19.27 -23.73
CA SER A 90 33.30 -18.80 -25.00
C SER A 90 32.32 -17.88 -25.71
N ILE A 91 32.81 -16.74 -26.20
CA ILE A 91 32.06 -15.85 -27.09
C ILE A 91 32.65 -15.93 -28.48
N PHE A 92 31.79 -16.09 -29.47
CA PHE A 92 32.14 -16.08 -30.88
C PHE A 92 31.37 -14.94 -31.56
N ILE A 93 32.03 -14.21 -32.46
CA ILE A 93 31.36 -13.24 -33.33
C ILE A 93 31.37 -13.85 -34.73
N LEU A 94 30.19 -14.26 -35.20
CA LEU A 94 30.03 -15.10 -36.39
C LEU A 94 29.22 -14.40 -37.50
N ASP A 95 29.52 -14.73 -38.75
CA ASP A 95 28.67 -14.38 -39.88
C ASP A 95 27.45 -15.33 -39.99
N ARG A 96 26.60 -15.12 -41.00
CA ARG A 96 25.38 -15.91 -41.21
C ARG A 96 25.65 -17.38 -41.54
N GLU A 97 26.86 -17.69 -41.98
CA GLU A 97 27.33 -19.03 -42.29
C GLU A 97 28.10 -19.66 -41.12
N LEU A 98 28.04 -19.07 -39.92
CA LEU A 98 28.72 -19.49 -38.69
C LEU A 98 30.26 -19.48 -38.78
N ARG A 99 30.82 -18.61 -39.63
CA ARG A 99 32.28 -18.41 -39.73
C ARG A 99 32.70 -17.21 -38.86
N PRO A 100 33.88 -17.27 -38.22
CA PRO A 100 34.35 -16.18 -37.40
C PRO A 100 34.69 -14.96 -38.25
N VAL A 101 34.27 -13.78 -37.79
CA VAL A 101 34.62 -12.50 -38.44
C VAL A 101 35.88 -11.89 -37.79
N PRO A 102 36.66 -11.07 -38.53
CA PRO A 102 37.82 -10.38 -37.95
C PRO A 102 37.48 -9.43 -36.80
N ILE A 103 38.47 -9.11 -35.96
CA ILE A 103 38.34 -8.09 -34.91
C ILE A 103 37.87 -6.76 -35.52
N GLY A 104 36.90 -6.12 -34.88
CA GLY A 104 36.28 -4.87 -35.33
C GLY A 104 35.13 -5.01 -36.34
N VAL A 105 34.94 -6.21 -36.92
CA VAL A 105 33.85 -6.48 -37.86
C VAL A 105 32.59 -6.95 -37.10
N PRO A 106 31.41 -6.36 -37.34
CA PRO A 106 30.16 -6.82 -36.73
C PRO A 106 29.75 -8.22 -37.19
N GLY A 107 29.27 -9.03 -36.26
CA GLY A 107 28.65 -10.33 -36.49
C GLY A 107 27.72 -10.73 -35.35
N GLU A 108 27.05 -11.86 -35.47
CA GLU A 108 26.19 -12.39 -34.41
C GLU A 108 27.02 -12.86 -33.22
N ILE A 109 26.61 -12.46 -32.01
CA ILE A 109 27.19 -12.95 -30.76
C ILE A 109 26.67 -14.37 -30.52
N CYS A 110 27.53 -15.36 -30.63
CA CYS A 110 27.24 -16.76 -30.31
C CYS A 110 28.00 -17.18 -29.06
N ILE A 111 27.34 -17.95 -28.20
CA ILE A 111 27.83 -18.27 -26.85
C ILE A 111 28.00 -19.77 -26.72
N GLY A 112 29.16 -20.23 -26.28
CA GLY A 112 29.45 -21.63 -26.00
C GLY A 112 30.01 -21.85 -24.60
N GLY A 113 30.07 -23.11 -24.17
CA GLY A 113 30.63 -23.49 -22.86
C GLY A 113 29.55 -23.75 -21.80
N ILE A 114 29.98 -23.80 -20.54
CA ILE A 114 29.17 -24.40 -19.45
C ILE A 114 27.87 -23.64 -19.12
N GLY A 115 27.78 -22.37 -19.53
CA GLY A 115 26.58 -21.57 -19.29
C GLY A 115 25.41 -21.94 -20.20
N VAL A 116 25.65 -22.58 -21.35
CA VAL A 116 24.61 -22.91 -22.33
C VAL A 116 23.65 -23.97 -21.78
N GLY A 117 22.37 -23.60 -21.65
CA GLY A 117 21.33 -24.48 -21.15
C GLY A 117 20.90 -25.58 -22.13
N GLU A 118 20.02 -26.48 -21.67
CA GLU A 118 19.57 -27.63 -22.45
C GLU A 118 18.65 -27.27 -23.63
N GLY A 119 17.98 -26.12 -23.57
CA GLY A 119 17.05 -25.64 -24.60
C GLY A 119 15.74 -25.09 -24.05
N TYR A 120 14.79 -24.86 -24.94
CA TYR A 120 13.44 -24.41 -24.60
C TYR A 120 12.54 -25.59 -24.23
N TRP A 121 11.86 -25.47 -23.07
CA TRP A 121 10.93 -26.48 -22.57
C TRP A 121 9.82 -26.79 -23.59
N GLN A 122 9.68 -28.07 -23.95
CA GLN A 122 8.69 -28.58 -24.91
C GLN A 122 8.69 -27.91 -26.31
N GLN A 123 9.80 -27.26 -26.70
CA GLN A 123 9.91 -26.60 -28.00
C GLN A 123 11.16 -27.07 -28.78
N PRO A 124 11.22 -28.35 -29.19
CA PRO A 124 12.42 -28.95 -29.77
C PRO A 124 12.89 -28.28 -31.08
N ASP A 125 11.96 -27.77 -31.90
CA ASP A 125 12.32 -27.10 -33.16
C ASP A 125 12.93 -25.71 -32.90
N LYS A 126 12.39 -24.97 -31.93
CA LYS A 126 12.95 -23.70 -31.48
C LYS A 126 14.34 -23.90 -30.86
N THR A 127 14.50 -24.97 -30.05
CA THR A 127 15.79 -25.35 -29.48
C THR A 127 16.81 -25.65 -30.59
N LYS A 128 16.48 -26.49 -31.57
CA LYS A 128 17.40 -26.81 -32.67
C LYS A 128 17.80 -25.60 -33.52
N ALA A 129 16.91 -24.61 -33.65
CA ALA A 129 17.17 -23.40 -34.42
C ALA A 129 18.15 -22.44 -33.72
N ALA A 130 18.11 -22.37 -32.38
CA ALA A 130 18.90 -21.44 -31.57
C ALA A 130 20.16 -22.07 -30.94
N PHE A 131 20.10 -23.36 -30.57
CA PHE A 131 21.18 -24.13 -29.97
C PHE A 131 21.79 -25.05 -31.03
N VAL A 132 22.76 -24.52 -31.77
CA VAL A 132 23.33 -25.19 -32.94
C VAL A 132 24.62 -25.92 -32.58
N PRO A 133 24.99 -27.00 -33.28
CA PRO A 133 26.28 -27.66 -33.07
C PRO A 133 27.44 -26.68 -33.20
N SER A 134 28.40 -26.73 -32.27
CA SER A 134 29.58 -25.87 -32.33
C SER A 134 30.44 -26.23 -33.55
N PRO A 135 30.76 -25.26 -34.44
CA PRO A 135 31.77 -25.47 -35.48
C PRO A 135 33.21 -25.41 -34.93
N PHE A 136 33.39 -25.15 -33.62
CA PHE A 136 34.69 -25.04 -32.95
C PHE A 136 34.81 -26.00 -31.75
N PRO A 137 34.79 -27.32 -31.98
CA PRO A 137 34.79 -28.33 -30.90
C PRO A 137 36.04 -28.29 -30.01
N GLN A 138 37.14 -27.70 -30.49
CA GLN A 138 38.37 -27.51 -29.71
C GLN A 138 38.33 -26.30 -28.76
N LEU A 139 37.32 -25.43 -28.88
CA LEU A 139 37.17 -24.22 -28.07
C LEU A 139 35.99 -24.29 -27.09
N CYS A 140 34.97 -25.10 -27.38
CA CYS A 140 33.87 -25.36 -26.45
C CYS A 140 33.26 -26.74 -26.65
N ASP A 141 33.00 -27.43 -25.54
CA ASP A 141 32.23 -28.68 -25.53
C ASP A 141 30.73 -28.35 -25.57
N GLY A 142 29.97 -29.08 -26.41
CA GLY A 142 28.52 -28.92 -26.54
C GLY A 142 28.07 -27.92 -27.62
N PRO A 143 26.76 -27.57 -27.65
CA PRO A 143 26.22 -26.63 -28.63
C PRO A 143 26.65 -25.18 -28.35
N ILE A 144 26.60 -24.34 -29.39
CA ILE A 144 26.62 -22.88 -29.23
C ILE A 144 25.19 -22.34 -29.30
N TYR A 145 24.89 -21.37 -28.46
CA TYR A 145 23.65 -20.60 -28.50
C TYR A 145 23.82 -19.36 -29.36
N ARG A 146 22.92 -19.19 -30.34
CA ARG A 146 22.82 -18.01 -31.20
C ARG A 146 21.94 -16.96 -30.52
N SER A 147 22.53 -15.86 -30.04
CA SER A 147 21.81 -14.89 -29.20
C SER A 147 20.82 -14.00 -29.94
N GLY A 148 20.96 -13.88 -31.26
CA GLY A 148 20.27 -12.86 -32.06
C GLY A 148 20.79 -11.44 -31.81
N ASP A 149 21.87 -11.26 -31.04
CA ASP A 149 22.51 -9.98 -30.78
C ASP A 149 23.68 -9.74 -31.74
N LEU A 150 23.82 -8.52 -32.24
CA LEU A 150 24.93 -8.08 -33.06
C LEU A 150 26.02 -7.51 -32.16
N GLY A 151 27.26 -7.94 -32.37
CA GLY A 151 28.40 -7.42 -31.64
C GLY A 151 29.68 -7.47 -32.47
N ARG A 152 30.75 -6.93 -31.90
CA ARG A 152 32.10 -7.06 -32.47
C ARG A 152 33.15 -7.14 -31.39
N TRP A 153 34.22 -7.87 -31.68
CA TRP A 153 35.43 -7.81 -30.87
C TRP A 153 36.11 -6.46 -31.02
N LEU A 154 36.53 -5.89 -29.91
CA LEU A 154 37.42 -4.75 -29.85
C LEU A 154 38.88 -5.22 -29.76
N PRO A 155 39.86 -4.39 -30.16
CA PRO A 155 41.28 -4.76 -30.13
C PRO A 155 41.80 -5.11 -28.73
N ASP A 156 41.15 -4.59 -27.69
CA ASP A 156 41.46 -4.87 -26.29
C ASP A 156 40.87 -6.21 -25.80
N GLY A 157 40.21 -6.98 -26.67
CA GLY A 157 39.60 -8.26 -26.35
C GLY A 157 38.31 -8.14 -25.54
N SER A 158 37.67 -6.98 -25.49
CA SER A 158 36.28 -6.83 -25.03
C SER A 158 35.28 -6.88 -26.20
N VAL A 159 34.02 -7.19 -25.91
CA VAL A 159 32.95 -7.24 -26.91
C VAL A 159 32.12 -5.97 -26.81
N GLU A 160 31.91 -5.33 -27.96
CA GLU A 160 30.95 -4.24 -28.09
C GLU A 160 29.61 -4.78 -28.57
N PHE A 161 28.53 -4.42 -27.88
CA PHE A 161 27.16 -4.71 -28.29
C PHE A 161 26.67 -3.62 -29.25
N LEU A 162 26.10 -4.03 -30.38
CA LEU A 162 25.68 -3.15 -31.49
C LEU A 162 24.17 -3.16 -31.72
N GLY A 163 23.40 -3.79 -30.84
CA GLY A 163 21.95 -3.96 -30.99
C GLY A 163 21.57 -5.37 -31.42
N ARG A 164 20.30 -5.57 -31.77
CA ARG A 164 19.76 -6.88 -32.15
C ARG A 164 19.76 -7.07 -33.66
N ILE A 165 19.95 -8.32 -34.09
CA ILE A 165 19.78 -8.77 -35.48
C ILE A 165 18.29 -9.03 -35.77
N ASP A 166 17.56 -9.48 -34.74
CA ASP A 166 16.13 -9.76 -34.81
C ASP A 166 15.26 -8.55 -34.37
N GLN A 167 13.95 -8.77 -34.29
CA GLN A 167 12.95 -7.74 -34.00
C GLN A 167 12.61 -7.64 -32.51
N GLN A 168 13.31 -8.35 -31.63
CA GLN A 168 13.06 -8.28 -30.19
C GLN A 168 13.40 -6.89 -29.66
N VAL A 169 12.61 -6.42 -28.70
CA VAL A 169 12.74 -5.08 -28.11
C VAL A 169 12.66 -5.17 -26.60
N LYS A 170 13.38 -4.29 -25.89
CA LYS A 170 13.30 -4.19 -24.44
C LYS A 170 12.30 -3.10 -24.06
N VAL A 171 11.21 -3.48 -23.40
CA VAL A 171 10.11 -2.58 -23.02
C VAL A 171 9.98 -2.64 -21.51
N ARG A 172 10.17 -1.51 -20.83
CA ARG A 172 10.11 -1.40 -19.36
C ARG A 172 11.00 -2.41 -18.62
N GLY A 173 12.16 -2.74 -19.19
CA GLY A 173 13.11 -3.71 -18.63
C GLY A 173 12.84 -5.17 -18.97
N PHE A 174 11.77 -5.48 -19.72
CA PHE A 174 11.44 -6.84 -20.16
C PHE A 174 11.79 -7.04 -21.63
N ARG A 175 12.32 -8.22 -21.96
CA ARG A 175 12.62 -8.63 -23.33
C ARG A 175 11.32 -9.11 -23.98
N VAL A 176 10.86 -8.39 -25.00
CA VAL A 176 9.59 -8.64 -25.68
C VAL A 176 9.85 -9.00 -27.14
N GLU A 177 9.15 -10.03 -27.61
CA GLU A 177 9.08 -10.45 -29.01
C GLU A 177 7.83 -9.85 -29.67
N PRO A 178 7.92 -8.82 -30.52
CA PRO A 178 6.75 -8.25 -31.18
C PRO A 178 5.96 -9.29 -32.00
N GLY A 179 6.65 -10.28 -32.59
CA GLY A 179 6.04 -11.38 -33.32
C GLY A 179 5.14 -12.28 -32.46
N GLU A 180 5.41 -12.39 -31.15
CA GLU A 180 4.53 -13.13 -30.23
C GLU A 180 3.20 -12.40 -30.05
N ILE A 181 3.25 -11.06 -29.92
CA ILE A 181 2.06 -10.22 -29.81
C ILE A 181 1.26 -10.24 -31.12
N GLU A 182 1.94 -10.22 -32.27
CA GLU A 182 1.32 -10.36 -33.61
C GLU A 182 0.62 -11.70 -33.78
N ALA A 183 1.25 -12.78 -33.33
CA ALA A 183 0.68 -14.12 -33.37
C ALA A 183 -0.55 -14.24 -32.47
N VAL A 184 -0.60 -13.53 -31.34
CA VAL A 184 -1.82 -13.47 -30.52
C VAL A 184 -2.87 -12.60 -31.20
N LEU A 185 -2.54 -11.39 -31.66
CA LEU A 185 -3.47 -10.50 -32.37
C LEU A 185 -4.17 -11.19 -33.55
N THR A 186 -3.43 -11.95 -34.36
CA THR A 186 -3.96 -12.66 -35.53
C THR A 186 -4.82 -13.89 -35.20
N ARG A 187 -4.82 -14.36 -33.94
CA ARG A 187 -5.78 -15.39 -33.47
C ARG A 187 -7.18 -14.81 -33.24
N HIS A 188 -7.31 -13.49 -33.10
CA HIS A 188 -8.61 -12.87 -32.93
C HIS A 188 -9.45 -13.05 -34.22
N PRO A 189 -10.71 -13.53 -34.15
CA PRO A 189 -11.51 -13.85 -35.34
C PRO A 189 -11.68 -12.70 -36.33
N ALA A 190 -11.65 -11.46 -35.82
CA ALA A 190 -11.82 -10.23 -36.61
C ALA A 190 -10.54 -9.67 -37.23
N ILE A 191 -9.37 -10.22 -36.90
CA ILE A 191 -8.10 -9.73 -37.43
C ILE A 191 -7.67 -10.58 -38.63
N GLN A 192 -7.28 -9.89 -39.70
CA GLN A 192 -6.71 -10.48 -40.90
C GLN A 192 -5.19 -10.54 -40.78
N ASP A 193 -4.55 -9.39 -40.53
CA ASP A 193 -3.10 -9.24 -40.43
C ASP A 193 -2.75 -8.28 -39.29
N ALA A 194 -1.60 -8.45 -38.66
CA ALA A 194 -1.09 -7.54 -37.62
C ALA A 194 0.43 -7.37 -37.70
N ALA A 195 0.92 -6.22 -37.26
CA ALA A 195 2.34 -5.92 -37.12
C ALA A 195 2.57 -5.03 -35.89
N VAL A 196 3.48 -5.43 -35.01
CA VAL A 196 3.82 -4.70 -33.78
C VAL A 196 5.22 -4.11 -33.92
N VAL A 197 5.37 -2.83 -33.63
CA VAL A 197 6.65 -2.12 -33.69
C VAL A 197 6.93 -1.42 -32.37
N ALA A 198 8.20 -1.30 -32.02
CA ALA A 198 8.61 -0.40 -30.95
C ALA A 198 8.86 1.01 -31.51
N VAL A 199 8.36 2.01 -30.78
CA VAL A 199 8.60 3.43 -31.05
C VAL A 199 9.18 4.09 -29.80
N ASP A 200 10.04 5.06 -30.01
CA ASP A 200 10.62 5.86 -28.93
C ASP A 200 9.70 7.03 -28.60
N ASP A 201 9.44 7.29 -27.33
CA ASP A 201 8.78 8.52 -26.90
C ASP A 201 9.76 9.71 -26.82
N SER A 202 9.22 10.92 -26.61
CA SER A 202 10.02 12.16 -26.50
C SER A 202 11.04 12.16 -25.36
N ALA A 203 10.97 11.20 -24.43
CA ALA A 203 11.90 11.00 -23.33
C ALA A 203 12.88 9.83 -23.58
N GLY A 204 12.82 9.18 -24.75
CA GLY A 204 13.70 8.09 -25.17
C GLY A 204 13.30 6.71 -24.65
N ASN A 205 12.07 6.51 -24.17
CA ASN A 205 11.59 5.19 -23.74
C ASN A 205 10.93 4.41 -24.88
N HIS A 206 11.26 3.12 -24.99
CA HIS A 206 10.63 2.20 -25.96
C HIS A 206 9.19 1.85 -25.55
N ARG A 207 8.24 2.01 -26.48
CA ARG A 207 6.83 1.61 -26.34
C ARG A 207 6.37 0.77 -27.52
N LEU A 208 5.48 -0.18 -27.29
CA LEU A 208 4.92 -1.05 -28.33
C LEU A 208 3.67 -0.40 -28.97
N VAL A 209 3.59 -0.42 -30.29
CA VAL A 209 2.41 -0.04 -31.09
C VAL A 209 2.03 -1.21 -31.98
N GLY A 210 0.79 -1.70 -31.86
CA GLY A 210 0.26 -2.79 -32.67
C GLY A 210 -0.63 -2.25 -33.80
N TYR A 211 -0.22 -2.44 -35.04
CA TYR A 211 -1.03 -2.16 -36.21
C TYR A 211 -1.80 -3.40 -36.63
N PHE A 212 -3.05 -3.26 -37.02
CA PHE A 212 -3.87 -4.40 -37.44
C PHE A 212 -4.78 -4.06 -38.61
N VAL A 213 -5.10 -5.08 -39.42
CA VAL A 213 -6.05 -5.01 -40.52
C VAL A 213 -7.23 -5.91 -40.15
N ALA A 214 -8.43 -5.35 -40.09
CA ALA A 214 -9.64 -6.13 -39.83
C ALA A 214 -10.03 -6.94 -41.09
N ARG A 215 -10.64 -8.12 -40.90
CA ARG A 215 -11.22 -8.89 -42.00
C ARG A 215 -12.37 -8.10 -42.64
N ARG A 216 -12.62 -8.33 -43.94
CA ARG A 216 -13.72 -7.67 -44.67
C ARG A 216 -15.05 -7.83 -43.92
N ASP A 217 -15.79 -6.72 -43.83
CA ASP A 217 -17.10 -6.60 -43.16
C ASP A 217 -17.09 -6.85 -41.64
N GLN A 218 -15.92 -6.81 -41.00
CA GLN A 218 -15.78 -6.84 -39.54
C GLN A 218 -15.14 -5.55 -39.02
N SER A 219 -15.72 -5.00 -37.95
CA SER A 219 -15.13 -3.91 -37.18
C SER A 219 -14.84 -4.41 -35.77
N VAL A 220 -13.64 -4.15 -35.27
CA VAL A 220 -13.24 -4.52 -33.90
C VAL A 220 -12.77 -3.28 -33.16
N ALA A 221 -13.30 -3.06 -31.96
CA ALA A 221 -12.87 -1.96 -31.10
C ALA A 221 -11.50 -2.29 -30.50
N THR A 222 -10.60 -1.31 -30.31
CA THR A 222 -9.26 -1.65 -29.82
C THR A 222 -9.24 -2.01 -28.34
N GLY A 223 -10.25 -1.58 -27.55
CA GLY A 223 -10.51 -2.04 -26.20
C GLY A 223 -10.82 -3.54 -26.12
N GLU A 224 -11.56 -4.08 -27.09
CA GLU A 224 -11.83 -5.52 -27.21
C GLU A 224 -10.54 -6.29 -27.51
N LEU A 225 -9.72 -5.80 -28.46
CA LEU A 225 -8.41 -6.38 -28.76
C LEU A 225 -7.45 -6.29 -27.56
N ARG A 226 -7.49 -5.20 -26.79
CA ARG A 226 -6.66 -5.03 -25.59
C ARG A 226 -7.04 -6.05 -24.52
N GLN A 227 -8.33 -6.23 -24.25
CA GLN A 227 -8.81 -7.25 -23.31
C GLN A 227 -8.42 -8.65 -23.78
N PHE A 228 -8.57 -8.93 -25.08
CA PHE A 228 -8.17 -10.20 -25.67
C PHE A 228 -6.66 -10.46 -25.49
N LEU A 229 -5.81 -9.46 -25.70
CA LEU A 229 -4.37 -9.58 -25.46
C LEU A 229 -4.05 -9.79 -23.98
N GLN A 230 -4.75 -9.10 -23.06
CA GLN A 230 -4.56 -9.23 -21.61
C GLN A 230 -4.94 -10.61 -21.06
N CYS A 231 -5.79 -11.36 -21.77
CA CYS A 231 -6.10 -12.73 -21.39
C CYS A 231 -4.94 -13.71 -21.65
N VAL A 232 -3.98 -13.35 -22.49
CA VAL A 232 -2.95 -14.27 -23.01
C VAL A 232 -1.52 -13.78 -22.75
N LEU A 233 -1.31 -12.46 -22.72
CA LEU A 233 0.00 -11.82 -22.62
C LEU A 233 0.13 -11.05 -21.30
N ALA A 234 1.36 -10.92 -20.81
CA ALA A 234 1.67 -10.10 -19.64
C ALA A 234 1.53 -8.59 -19.94
N ASP A 235 1.26 -7.78 -18.90
CA ASP A 235 0.98 -6.34 -19.02
C ASP A 235 2.03 -5.54 -19.80
N TYR A 236 3.31 -5.89 -19.69
CA TYR A 236 4.40 -5.21 -20.40
C TYR A 236 4.46 -5.55 -21.90
N MET A 237 3.79 -6.61 -22.35
CA MET A 237 3.67 -7.03 -23.75
C MET A 237 2.44 -6.43 -24.43
N ILE A 238 1.51 -5.84 -23.67
CA ILE A 238 0.31 -5.21 -24.25
C ILE A 238 0.72 -3.92 -24.94
N PRO A 239 0.47 -3.76 -26.26
CA PRO A 239 0.78 -2.53 -26.96
C PRO A 239 0.18 -1.31 -26.26
N ALA A 240 0.98 -0.25 -26.13
CA ALA A 240 0.51 1.03 -25.62
C ALA A 240 -0.61 1.57 -26.52
N ALA A 241 -0.54 1.26 -27.81
CA ALA A 241 -1.49 1.65 -28.83
C ALA A 241 -1.84 0.49 -29.76
N LEU A 242 -3.09 0.46 -30.22
CA LEU A 242 -3.58 -0.43 -31.26
C LEU A 242 -4.18 0.42 -32.37
N VAL A 243 -3.70 0.26 -33.61
CA VAL A 243 -4.03 1.16 -34.71
C VAL A 243 -4.61 0.38 -35.89
N PRO A 244 -5.87 0.61 -36.28
CA PRO A 244 -6.44 -0.03 -37.47
C PRO A 244 -5.83 0.56 -38.74
N LEU A 245 -5.50 -0.31 -39.70
CA LEU A 245 -5.06 0.06 -41.05
C LEU A 245 -5.95 -0.62 -42.09
N SER A 246 -6.13 0.04 -43.25
CA SER A 246 -6.80 -0.56 -44.40
C SER A 246 -5.96 -1.67 -45.05
N ALA A 247 -4.63 -1.59 -44.93
CA ALA A 247 -3.67 -2.62 -45.32
C ALA A 247 -2.32 -2.35 -44.63
N LEU A 248 -1.53 -3.40 -44.36
CA LEU A 248 -0.16 -3.22 -43.89
C LEU A 248 0.72 -2.69 -45.04
N PRO A 249 1.55 -1.66 -44.81
CA PRO A 249 2.48 -1.18 -45.83
C PRO A 249 3.52 -2.26 -46.12
N LEU A 250 3.84 -2.47 -47.41
CA LEU A 250 4.80 -3.47 -47.86
C LEU A 250 6.00 -2.80 -48.53
N THR A 251 7.18 -3.37 -48.33
CA THR A 251 8.41 -3.05 -49.07
C THR A 251 8.31 -3.53 -50.53
N PRO A 252 9.17 -3.04 -51.45
CA PRO A 252 9.22 -3.53 -52.84
C PRO A 252 9.45 -5.05 -52.99
N LEU A 253 9.91 -5.72 -51.92
CA LEU A 253 10.12 -7.16 -51.83
C LEU A 253 8.93 -7.93 -51.22
N GLY A 254 7.79 -7.26 -51.01
CA GLY A 254 6.54 -7.87 -50.52
C GLY A 254 6.48 -8.17 -49.01
N LYS A 255 7.45 -7.72 -48.22
CA LYS A 255 7.46 -7.84 -46.75
C LYS A 255 6.90 -6.59 -46.07
N VAL A 256 6.29 -6.71 -44.89
CA VAL A 256 5.78 -5.57 -44.10
C VAL A 256 6.87 -4.52 -43.85
N ASP A 257 6.60 -3.28 -44.26
CA ASP A 257 7.49 -2.12 -44.08
C ASP A 257 7.31 -1.51 -42.67
N ARG A 258 7.98 -2.13 -41.70
CA ARG A 258 7.97 -1.69 -40.30
C ARG A 258 8.62 -0.33 -40.09
N LYS A 259 9.52 0.10 -40.98
CA LYS A 259 10.13 1.44 -40.91
C LYS A 259 9.14 2.52 -41.30
N ALA A 260 8.28 2.24 -42.27
CA ALA A 260 7.14 3.10 -42.57
C ALA A 260 6.18 3.18 -41.38
N LEU A 261 5.82 2.04 -40.78
CA LEU A 261 4.95 1.99 -39.58
C LEU A 261 5.53 2.73 -38.37
N ALA A 262 6.84 2.69 -38.15
CA ALA A 262 7.50 3.40 -37.04
C ALA A 262 7.64 4.92 -37.27
N ARG A 263 7.53 5.39 -38.52
CA ARG A 263 7.65 6.82 -38.90
C ARG A 263 6.32 7.53 -39.08
N SER A 264 5.22 6.80 -39.22
CA SER A 264 3.88 7.38 -39.23
C SER A 264 3.72 8.26 -37.99
N GLU A 265 3.38 9.54 -38.17
CA GLU A 265 3.06 10.44 -37.06
C GLU A 265 1.91 9.80 -36.27
N TYR A 266 2.23 9.18 -35.14
CA TYR A 266 1.24 8.78 -34.17
C TYR A 266 0.75 10.09 -33.54
N PRO A 267 -0.52 10.48 -33.69
CA PRO A 267 -1.02 11.66 -33.00
C PRO A 267 -0.75 11.46 -31.52
N GLY A 268 0.05 12.34 -30.93
CA GLY A 268 0.53 12.30 -29.54
C GLY A 268 -0.57 12.45 -28.47
N SER A 269 -1.76 11.98 -28.78
CA SER A 269 -2.98 11.97 -28.00
C SER A 269 -3.85 10.84 -28.56
N VAL A 270 -3.58 9.61 -28.13
CA VAL A 270 -4.67 8.63 -28.09
C VAL A 270 -5.19 8.67 -26.67
N GLU A 271 -6.25 9.47 -26.54
CA GLU A 271 -7.29 9.33 -25.54
C GLU A 271 -7.47 7.84 -25.19
N ARG A 272 -7.64 7.50 -23.91
CA ARG A 272 -8.20 6.17 -23.58
C ARG A 272 -9.46 6.04 -24.46
N GLU A 273 -9.71 4.92 -25.12
CA GLU A 273 -10.85 4.81 -26.06
C GLU A 273 -12.22 5.12 -25.42
N ASN A 274 -12.28 5.12 -24.09
CA ASN A 274 -13.44 5.54 -23.30
C ASN A 274 -13.17 6.81 -22.45
N TYR A 275 -12.14 7.59 -22.77
CA TYR A 275 -11.92 8.90 -22.15
C TYR A 275 -12.98 9.85 -22.68
N VAL A 276 -14.10 9.87 -21.98
CA VAL A 276 -15.09 10.91 -22.14
C VAL A 276 -14.66 12.04 -21.22
N SER A 277 -14.37 13.21 -21.79
CA SER A 277 -14.02 14.40 -21.02
C SER A 277 -15.23 14.88 -20.20
N PRO A 278 -14.99 15.55 -19.05
CA PRO A 278 -16.06 16.20 -18.31
C PRO A 278 -16.95 17.08 -19.18
N ARG A 279 -18.26 16.80 -19.17
CA ARG A 279 -19.27 17.47 -19.99
C ARG A 279 -19.85 18.71 -19.32
N ASN A 280 -19.70 18.80 -18.00
CA ASN A 280 -20.21 19.91 -17.19
C ASN A 280 -19.23 20.25 -16.04
N GLU A 281 -19.53 21.35 -15.35
CA GLU A 281 -18.71 21.86 -14.25
C GLU A 281 -18.58 20.85 -13.10
N THR A 282 -19.68 20.17 -12.74
CA THR A 282 -19.68 19.12 -11.70
C THR A 282 -18.73 17.97 -12.06
N GLU A 283 -18.79 17.47 -13.29
CA GLU A 283 -17.90 16.42 -13.79
C GLU A 283 -16.43 16.88 -13.81
N SER A 284 -16.18 18.17 -14.07
CA SER A 284 -14.82 18.72 -14.13
C SER A 284 -14.18 18.78 -12.74
N VAL A 285 -14.95 19.20 -11.74
CA VAL A 285 -14.51 19.20 -10.34
C VAL A 285 -14.27 17.77 -9.85
N LEU A 286 -15.17 16.83 -10.20
CA LEU A 286 -15.00 15.41 -9.89
C LEU A 286 -13.73 14.83 -10.50
N ALA A 287 -13.50 15.04 -11.80
CA ALA A 287 -12.31 14.54 -12.50
C ALA A 287 -11.02 15.13 -11.94
N ALA A 288 -11.00 16.42 -11.61
CA ALA A 288 -9.83 17.08 -11.02
C ALA A 288 -9.48 16.51 -9.64
N ALA A 289 -10.49 16.27 -8.80
CA ALA A 289 -10.29 15.66 -7.48
C ALA A 289 -9.75 14.22 -7.60
N TRP A 290 -10.28 13.43 -8.55
CA TRP A 290 -9.81 12.06 -8.80
C TRP A 290 -8.38 12.04 -9.34
N CYS A 291 -8.05 12.88 -10.33
CA CYS A 291 -6.69 13.02 -10.85
C CYS A 291 -5.68 13.33 -9.74
N LYS A 292 -6.01 14.29 -8.87
CA LYS A 292 -5.15 14.72 -7.78
C LYS A 292 -4.90 13.60 -6.75
N VAL A 293 -5.95 12.89 -6.34
CA VAL A 293 -5.86 11.90 -5.27
C VAL A 293 -5.33 10.55 -5.76
N LEU A 294 -5.64 10.16 -6.99
CA LEU A 294 -5.19 8.89 -7.59
C LEU A 294 -3.81 9.01 -8.29
N ASP A 295 -3.20 10.19 -8.24
CA ASP A 295 -1.96 10.55 -8.96
C ASP A 295 -2.02 10.19 -10.46
N GLN A 296 -3.17 10.48 -11.09
CA GLN A 296 -3.43 10.21 -12.50
C GLN A 296 -3.43 11.51 -13.30
N ARG A 297 -2.74 11.50 -14.45
CA ARG A 297 -2.70 12.66 -15.35
C ARG A 297 -4.08 13.03 -15.89
N GLN A 298 -4.94 12.05 -16.17
CA GLN A 298 -6.30 12.22 -16.68
C GLN A 298 -7.20 11.06 -16.22
N VAL A 299 -8.48 11.37 -15.90
CA VAL A 299 -9.55 10.43 -15.56
C VAL A 299 -10.77 10.78 -16.42
N GLY A 300 -11.30 9.79 -17.16
CA GLY A 300 -12.50 9.93 -17.99
C GLY A 300 -13.78 9.81 -17.16
N ILE A 301 -14.89 10.40 -17.63
CA ILE A 301 -16.11 10.40 -16.82
C ILE A 301 -16.74 9.02 -16.63
N ASP A 302 -16.47 8.09 -17.55
CA ASP A 302 -16.94 6.70 -17.49
C ASP A 302 -15.88 5.75 -16.89
N ASP A 303 -14.72 6.26 -16.46
CA ASP A 303 -13.71 5.46 -15.77
C ASP A 303 -14.27 5.01 -14.41
N ASN A 304 -14.23 3.70 -14.16
CA ASN A 304 -14.67 3.15 -12.89
C ASN A 304 -13.62 3.41 -11.79
N PHE A 305 -14.04 4.05 -10.70
CA PHE A 305 -13.19 4.45 -9.57
C PHE A 305 -12.28 3.33 -9.08
N PHE A 306 -12.83 2.12 -8.91
CA PHE A 306 -12.12 0.99 -8.31
C PHE A 306 -11.17 0.32 -9.31
N GLU A 307 -11.47 0.39 -10.60
CA GLU A 307 -10.62 -0.18 -11.65
C GLU A 307 -9.34 0.64 -11.87
N ILE A 308 -9.41 1.95 -11.62
CA ILE A 308 -8.27 2.89 -11.78
C ILE A 308 -7.45 3.10 -10.51
N GLY A 309 -7.58 2.21 -9.51
CA GLY A 309 -6.78 2.25 -8.28
C GLY A 309 -7.41 3.00 -7.11
N GLY A 310 -8.68 3.40 -7.22
CA GLY A 310 -9.43 3.93 -6.10
C GLY A 310 -9.76 2.87 -5.06
N ASP A 311 -9.58 3.20 -3.78
CA ASP A 311 -9.97 2.37 -2.65
C ASP A 311 -10.83 3.14 -1.65
N SER A 312 -11.23 2.46 -0.57
CA SER A 312 -12.08 3.05 0.46
C SER A 312 -11.43 4.22 1.20
N ILE A 313 -10.09 4.28 1.29
CA ILE A 313 -9.35 5.36 1.96
C ILE A 313 -9.21 6.56 1.02
N LEU A 314 -8.87 6.32 -0.24
CA LEU A 314 -8.78 7.35 -1.27
C LEU A 314 -10.13 8.04 -1.49
N THR A 315 -11.26 7.34 -1.26
CA THR A 315 -12.58 7.97 -1.22
C THR A 315 -12.66 9.11 -0.19
N ILE A 316 -12.02 8.98 0.98
CA ILE A 316 -12.01 10.03 2.03
C ILE A 316 -11.32 11.29 1.51
N HIS A 317 -10.14 11.13 0.92
CA HIS A 317 -9.37 12.24 0.38
C HIS A 317 -10.09 12.93 -0.77
N ILE A 318 -10.75 12.17 -1.65
CA ILE A 318 -11.55 12.74 -2.73
C ILE A 318 -12.74 13.50 -2.18
N ILE A 319 -13.52 12.95 -1.25
CA ILE A 319 -14.66 13.65 -0.64
C ILE A 319 -14.21 14.94 0.03
N ALA A 320 -13.07 14.93 0.74
CA ALA A 320 -12.51 16.14 1.34
C ALA A 320 -12.14 17.20 0.28
N GLU A 321 -11.53 16.80 -0.83
CA GLU A 321 -11.23 17.70 -1.96
C GLU A 321 -12.51 18.24 -2.64
N LEU A 322 -13.50 17.38 -2.88
CA LEU A 322 -14.80 17.77 -3.47
C LEU A 322 -15.56 18.75 -2.58
N LYS A 323 -15.55 18.52 -1.27
CA LYS A 323 -16.20 19.40 -0.29
C LYS A 323 -15.56 20.79 -0.27
N ARG A 324 -14.23 20.88 -0.45
CA ARG A 324 -13.53 22.19 -0.61
C ARG A 324 -13.96 22.91 -1.90
N ALA A 325 -14.33 22.15 -2.93
CA ALA A 325 -14.88 22.67 -4.18
C ALA A 325 -16.41 22.86 -4.15
N GLY A 326 -17.07 22.71 -3.00
CA GLY A 326 -18.51 22.94 -2.83
C GLY A 326 -19.41 21.77 -3.27
N LEU A 327 -18.85 20.62 -3.62
CA LEU A 327 -19.60 19.41 -3.96
C LEU A 327 -19.69 18.45 -2.77
N TYR A 328 -20.90 18.00 -2.47
CA TYR A 328 -21.17 17.06 -1.39
C TYR A 328 -21.51 15.70 -1.98
N VAL A 329 -20.64 14.72 -1.73
CA VAL A 329 -20.81 13.33 -2.16
C VAL A 329 -20.68 12.43 -0.95
N ALA A 330 -21.70 11.61 -0.69
CA ALA A 330 -21.66 10.62 0.37
C ALA A 330 -20.78 9.43 -0.05
N PRO A 331 -20.01 8.80 0.86
CA PRO A 331 -19.16 7.66 0.54
C PRO A 331 -19.90 6.51 -0.17
N LYS A 332 -21.17 6.25 0.19
CA LYS A 332 -22.01 5.23 -0.45
C LYS A 332 -22.19 5.47 -1.96
N GLN A 333 -22.21 6.73 -2.39
CA GLN A 333 -22.42 7.08 -3.79
C GLN A 333 -21.28 6.60 -4.68
N PHE A 334 -20.02 6.56 -4.20
CA PHE A 334 -18.90 5.98 -4.96
C PHE A 334 -19.08 4.49 -5.26
N PHE A 335 -19.87 3.77 -4.46
CA PHE A 335 -20.14 2.33 -4.68
C PHE A 335 -21.38 2.10 -5.54
N LEU A 336 -22.39 2.95 -5.40
CA LEU A 336 -23.62 2.86 -6.21
C LEU A 336 -23.41 3.43 -7.62
N HIS A 337 -22.55 4.45 -7.71
CA HIS A 337 -22.25 5.23 -8.90
C HIS A 337 -20.72 5.29 -9.03
N PRO A 338 -20.09 4.20 -9.47
CA PRO A 338 -18.63 4.10 -9.45
C PRO A 338 -17.93 4.90 -10.55
N THR A 339 -18.65 5.64 -11.39
CA THR A 339 -18.08 6.52 -12.42
C THR A 339 -18.40 7.99 -12.13
N ILE A 340 -17.61 8.92 -12.67
CA ILE A 340 -17.87 10.36 -12.53
C ILE A 340 -19.20 10.75 -13.20
N ALA A 341 -19.56 10.13 -14.33
CA ALA A 341 -20.81 10.38 -15.03
C ALA A 341 -22.03 9.98 -14.16
N GLU A 342 -21.99 8.81 -13.53
CA GLU A 342 -23.04 8.35 -12.63
C GLU A 342 -23.07 9.19 -11.33
N LEU A 343 -21.92 9.57 -10.77
CA LEU A 343 -21.85 10.44 -9.60
C LEU A 343 -22.43 11.82 -9.88
N ALA A 344 -22.04 12.44 -10.99
CA ALA A 344 -22.51 13.74 -11.39
C ALA A 344 -24.03 13.78 -11.61
N ALA A 345 -24.64 12.67 -12.07
CA ALA A 345 -26.08 12.55 -12.24
C ALA A 345 -26.84 12.54 -10.89
N GLU A 346 -26.20 12.11 -9.81
CA GLU A 346 -26.80 11.97 -8.49
C GLU A 346 -26.50 13.16 -7.56
N ILE A 347 -25.46 13.93 -7.87
CA ILE A 347 -25.14 15.19 -7.19
C ILE A 347 -26.20 16.22 -7.53
N HIS A 348 -27.26 16.25 -6.73
CA HIS A 348 -28.18 17.36 -6.69
C HIS A 348 -27.50 18.47 -5.90
N VAL A 349 -27.09 19.55 -6.58
CA VAL A 349 -26.65 20.78 -5.94
C VAL A 349 -27.74 21.21 -4.95
N PRO A 350 -27.54 21.09 -3.62
CA PRO A 350 -28.51 21.63 -2.69
C PRO A 350 -28.55 23.14 -2.92
N LYS A 351 -29.74 23.73 -2.99
CA LYS A 351 -29.88 25.17 -2.76
C LYS A 351 -29.18 25.46 -1.44
N ALA A 352 -28.09 26.23 -1.52
CA ALA A 352 -27.19 26.52 -0.41
C ALA A 352 -27.95 26.78 0.91
N PRO A 353 -27.55 26.17 2.03
CA PRO A 353 -27.58 26.93 3.27
C PRO A 353 -26.65 28.14 3.05
N ALA A 354 -27.15 29.31 3.40
CA ALA A 354 -26.51 30.59 3.10
C ALA A 354 -25.03 30.64 3.53
N VAL A 355 -24.20 31.14 2.61
CA VAL A 355 -22.84 31.71 2.82
C VAL A 355 -21.78 30.74 3.37
N ALA A 356 -20.83 30.36 2.51
CA ALA A 356 -19.53 29.85 2.94
C ALA A 356 -18.78 30.96 3.71
N PRO A 357 -18.34 30.76 4.96
CA PRO A 357 -17.46 31.72 5.61
C PRO A 357 -16.06 31.61 5.03
N GLU A 358 -15.42 32.76 4.81
CA GLU A 358 -14.00 32.86 4.49
C GLU A 358 -13.15 32.01 5.46
N ALA A 359 -12.12 31.36 4.90
CA ALA A 359 -11.15 30.55 5.62
C ALA A 359 -10.51 31.38 6.75
N GLY A 360 -10.97 31.14 7.98
CA GLY A 360 -10.53 31.87 9.18
C GLY A 360 -11.59 32.03 10.26
N ARG A 361 -12.89 31.78 9.98
CA ARG A 361 -13.98 31.91 10.99
C ARG A 361 -14.93 30.72 11.13
N ALA A 362 -14.70 29.62 10.42
CA ALA A 362 -15.63 28.48 10.39
C ALA A 362 -15.53 27.54 11.61
N THR A 363 -15.91 28.03 12.80
CA THR A 363 -16.36 27.17 13.93
C THR A 363 -17.56 27.77 14.68
N SER A 364 -18.03 28.97 14.33
CA SER A 364 -19.11 29.65 15.08
C SER A 364 -20.54 29.32 14.64
N ASP A 365 -20.74 28.64 13.51
CA ASP A 365 -22.08 28.36 12.94
C ASP A 365 -22.63 26.96 13.29
N MET A 366 -21.83 26.11 13.93
CA MET A 366 -22.36 24.93 14.61
C MET A 366 -22.92 25.43 15.94
N GLY A 367 -24.25 25.52 16.07
CA GLY A 367 -24.91 26.02 17.28
C GLY A 367 -24.31 25.44 18.57
N GLU A 368 -24.39 26.19 19.68
CA GLU A 368 -23.78 25.76 20.95
C GLU A 368 -24.09 24.28 21.22
N PRO A 369 -23.08 23.45 21.56
CA PRO A 369 -23.29 22.04 21.82
C PRO A 369 -24.42 21.85 22.85
N LEU A 370 -25.25 20.82 22.68
CA LEU A 370 -26.44 20.55 23.52
C LEU A 370 -26.12 20.33 25.00
N TRP A 371 -24.84 20.20 25.36
CA TRP A 371 -24.41 20.11 26.74
C TRP A 371 -24.43 21.50 27.41
N ASN A 372 -25.23 21.69 28.47
CA ASN A 372 -25.08 22.86 29.33
C ASN A 372 -24.02 22.58 30.40
N LEU A 373 -22.75 22.84 30.08
CA LEU A 373 -21.63 22.55 30.99
C LEU A 373 -21.21 23.73 31.86
N LYS A 374 -21.89 24.88 31.81
CA LYS A 374 -21.53 26.05 32.65
C LYS A 374 -21.49 25.71 34.15
N PRO A 375 -22.50 25.03 34.74
CA PRO A 375 -22.45 24.65 36.15
C PRO A 375 -21.32 23.64 36.44
N LEU A 376 -21.13 22.67 35.54
CA LEU A 376 -20.12 21.64 35.69
C LEU A 376 -18.70 22.21 35.63
N ARG A 377 -18.47 23.18 34.73
CA ARG A 377 -17.18 23.87 34.58
C ARG A 377 -16.82 24.58 35.88
N GLN A 378 -17.76 25.30 36.49
CA GLN A 378 -17.52 26.00 37.77
C GLN A 378 -17.12 25.04 38.90
N GLN A 379 -17.72 23.85 38.95
CA GLN A 379 -17.35 22.81 39.90
C GLN A 379 -15.94 22.26 39.60
N LEU A 380 -15.62 21.97 38.34
CA LEU A 380 -14.37 21.35 37.93
C LEU A 380 -13.15 22.26 38.06
N VAL A 381 -13.30 23.59 37.94
CA VAL A 381 -12.19 24.56 38.12
C VAL A 381 -11.54 24.42 39.50
N THR A 382 -12.29 24.01 40.53
CA THR A 382 -11.73 23.80 41.88
C THR A 382 -10.76 22.61 41.94
N THR A 383 -11.00 21.58 41.13
CA THR A 383 -10.17 20.37 41.04
C THR A 383 -9.09 20.50 39.97
N PHE A 384 -9.38 21.26 38.90
CA PHE A 384 -8.51 21.52 37.77
C PHE A 384 -8.39 23.04 37.55
N PRO A 385 -7.50 23.73 38.27
CA PRO A 385 -7.34 25.19 38.15
C PRO A 385 -7.02 25.65 36.73
N ASP A 386 -6.28 24.82 35.98
CA ASP A 386 -5.89 25.07 34.59
C ASP A 386 -6.92 24.59 33.56
N LEU A 387 -8.18 24.43 33.95
CA LEU A 387 -9.26 23.98 33.05
C LEU A 387 -9.46 24.96 31.88
N GLU A 388 -9.19 24.49 30.67
CA GLU A 388 -9.48 25.21 29.42
C GLU A 388 -10.85 24.85 28.87
N ASP A 389 -11.15 23.55 28.84
CA ASP A 389 -12.35 23.01 28.20
C ASP A 389 -12.85 21.73 28.86
N VAL A 390 -14.15 21.43 28.70
CA VAL A 390 -14.77 20.21 29.20
C VAL A 390 -15.88 19.76 28.25
N TYR A 391 -15.92 18.47 27.92
CA TYR A 391 -16.94 17.88 27.04
C TYR A 391 -17.03 16.36 27.26
N PRO A 392 -18.12 15.69 26.86
CA PRO A 392 -18.26 14.25 27.07
C PRO A 392 -17.25 13.43 26.26
N LEU A 393 -17.15 12.13 26.57
CA LEU A 393 -16.36 11.18 25.78
C LEU A 393 -17.09 10.82 24.49
N ALA A 394 -16.35 10.71 23.39
CA ALA A 394 -16.86 10.12 22.17
C ALA A 394 -17.33 8.67 22.38
N ALA A 395 -18.13 8.15 21.44
CA ALA A 395 -18.66 6.79 21.45
C ALA A 395 -17.58 5.72 21.76
N THR A 396 -16.49 5.71 20.98
CA THR A 396 -15.38 4.76 21.14
C THR A 396 -14.63 4.99 22.45
N GLN A 397 -14.35 6.25 22.81
CA GLN A 397 -13.66 6.58 24.06
C GLN A 397 -14.40 6.06 25.29
N ARG A 398 -15.75 6.07 25.31
CA ARG A 398 -16.54 5.50 26.42
C ARG A 398 -16.28 4.00 26.60
N GLY A 399 -16.20 3.26 25.49
CA GLY A 399 -15.88 1.83 25.49
C GLY A 399 -14.47 1.56 26.01
N ILE A 400 -13.49 2.35 25.52
CA ILE A 400 -12.09 2.31 25.98
C ILE A 400 -12.02 2.59 27.49
N TYR A 401 -12.61 3.71 27.93
CA TYR A 401 -12.63 4.12 29.34
C TYR A 401 -13.20 3.03 30.25
N PHE A 402 -14.37 2.48 29.90
CA PHE A 402 -15.01 1.43 30.69
C PHE A 402 -14.11 0.21 30.86
N GLN A 403 -13.37 -0.17 29.83
CA GLN A 403 -12.47 -1.32 29.87
C GLN A 403 -11.17 -1.02 30.63
N SER A 404 -10.64 0.20 30.53
CA SER A 404 -9.43 0.62 31.25
C SER A 404 -9.61 0.68 32.77
N ILE A 405 -10.84 0.90 33.27
CA ILE A 405 -11.11 0.97 34.72
C ILE A 405 -11.44 -0.39 35.37
N LEU A 406 -11.54 -1.48 34.60
CA LEU A 406 -11.86 -2.80 35.15
C LEU A 406 -10.62 -3.44 35.83
N PRO A 407 -10.70 -3.86 37.12
CA PRO A 407 -9.55 -4.38 37.88
C PRO A 407 -8.88 -5.63 37.28
N ALA A 408 -9.61 -6.44 36.51
CA ALA A 408 -9.07 -7.63 35.84
C ALA A 408 -8.32 -7.32 34.52
N LYS A 409 -8.36 -6.07 34.06
CA LYS A 409 -7.76 -5.59 32.80
C LYS A 409 -6.83 -4.38 32.98
N SER A 410 -6.60 -3.94 34.22
CA SER A 410 -5.80 -2.76 34.56
C SER A 410 -4.29 -2.94 34.38
N SER A 411 -3.82 -4.07 33.86
CA SER A 411 -2.42 -4.31 33.48
C SER A 411 -2.26 -4.21 31.95
N GLY A 412 -2.13 -2.99 31.42
CA GLY A 412 -1.64 -2.74 30.06
C GLY A 412 -2.65 -2.70 28.90
N GLY A 413 -3.94 -2.97 29.13
CA GLY A 413 -4.96 -2.83 28.07
C GLY A 413 -5.11 -1.38 27.59
N TYR A 414 -5.20 -1.17 26.27
CA TYR A 414 -5.25 0.16 25.63
C TYR A 414 -4.00 1.05 25.85
N VAL A 415 -2.88 0.47 26.25
CA VAL A 415 -1.58 1.14 26.19
C VAL A 415 -0.91 0.77 24.89
N GLU A 416 -0.75 1.76 24.00
CA GLU A 416 -0.12 1.60 22.69
C GLU A 416 1.33 2.07 22.78
N GLN A 417 2.23 1.37 22.09
CA GLN A 417 3.63 1.73 22.00
C GLN A 417 4.09 1.75 20.55
N VAL A 418 4.69 2.86 20.15
CA VAL A 418 5.38 3.04 18.89
C VAL A 418 6.87 3.17 19.20
N SER A 419 7.69 2.34 18.57
CA SER A 419 9.14 2.43 18.69
C SER A 419 9.78 2.67 17.34
N PHE A 420 10.86 3.45 17.29
CA PHE A 420 11.62 3.69 16.06
C PHE A 420 13.04 4.11 16.40
N GLU A 421 13.95 3.93 15.44
CA GLU A 421 15.32 4.39 15.55
C GLU A 421 15.53 5.70 14.79
N LEU A 422 16.41 6.53 15.34
CA LEU A 422 16.85 7.79 14.77
C LEU A 422 18.37 7.74 14.60
N GLN A 423 18.83 7.90 13.36
CA GLN A 423 20.24 7.84 12.99
C GLN A 423 20.68 9.18 12.36
N GLY A 424 21.71 9.82 12.90
CA GLY A 424 22.22 11.08 12.37
C GLY A 424 22.58 12.11 13.44
N ASP A 425 22.57 13.39 13.06
CA ASP A 425 22.91 14.50 13.95
C ASP A 425 21.68 14.92 14.77
N PHE A 426 21.19 13.98 15.59
CA PHE A 426 20.02 14.15 16.43
C PHE A 426 20.30 14.99 17.68
N ASP A 427 19.64 16.14 17.76
CA ASP A 427 19.57 17.01 18.96
C ASP A 427 18.44 16.57 19.92
N GLU A 428 18.82 15.97 21.05
CA GLU A 428 17.88 15.48 22.06
C GLU A 428 17.08 16.60 22.75
N GLU A 429 17.67 17.79 22.92
CA GLU A 429 17.06 18.91 23.63
C GLU A 429 16.01 19.57 22.75
N ALA A 430 16.33 19.79 21.47
CA ALA A 430 15.39 20.28 20.48
C ALA A 430 14.23 19.30 20.29
N PHE A 431 14.48 17.98 20.27
CA PHE A 431 13.42 16.99 20.15
C PHE A 431 12.50 16.96 21.37
N SER A 432 13.07 17.07 22.58
CA SER A 432 12.29 17.17 23.82
C SER A 432 11.42 18.43 23.85
N LYS A 433 11.96 19.58 23.41
CA LYS A 433 11.20 20.83 23.25
C LYS A 433 10.10 20.72 22.20
N ALA A 434 10.37 20.06 21.08
CA ALA A 434 9.40 19.84 20.00
C ALA A 434 8.19 19.01 20.46
N TRP A 435 8.44 17.95 21.24
CA TRP A 435 7.39 17.19 21.91
C TRP A 435 6.55 18.08 22.84
N GLN A 436 7.19 18.87 23.70
CA GLN A 436 6.48 19.77 24.60
C GLN A 436 5.66 20.83 23.85
N GLN A 437 6.18 21.40 22.75
CA GLN A 437 5.44 22.34 21.90
C GLN A 437 4.19 21.68 21.28
N THR A 438 4.34 20.44 20.82
CA THR A 438 3.23 19.67 20.22
C THR A 438 2.14 19.35 21.26
N VAL A 439 2.52 18.97 22.49
CA VAL A 439 1.58 18.76 23.61
C VAL A 439 0.84 20.05 23.95
N SER A 440 1.54 21.19 23.99
CA SER A 440 0.91 22.48 24.27
C SER A 440 -0.08 22.90 23.17
N ALA A 441 0.25 22.62 21.90
CA ALA A 441 -0.59 22.99 20.75
C ALA A 441 -1.77 22.03 20.49
N THR A 442 -1.74 20.80 21.03
CA THR A 442 -2.73 19.76 20.71
C THR A 442 -3.56 19.39 21.94
N GLU A 443 -4.82 19.83 21.96
CA GLU A 443 -5.75 19.71 23.10
C GLU A 443 -5.85 18.30 23.66
N VAL A 444 -5.94 17.29 22.78
CA VAL A 444 -6.15 15.91 23.18
C VAL A 444 -4.94 15.33 23.94
N LEU A 445 -3.72 15.85 23.71
CA LEU A 445 -2.52 15.42 24.43
C LEU A 445 -2.44 15.97 25.87
N ARG A 446 -3.21 17.02 26.16
CA ARG A 446 -3.34 17.67 27.47
C ARG A 446 -4.72 17.43 28.12
N THR A 447 -5.39 16.37 27.69
CA THR A 447 -6.74 16.00 28.15
C THR A 447 -6.71 14.90 29.22
N ALA A 448 -7.39 15.14 30.33
CA ALA A 448 -7.72 14.17 31.36
C ALA A 448 -9.11 13.55 31.09
N VAL A 449 -9.38 12.37 31.65
CA VAL A 449 -10.70 11.76 31.69
C VAL A 449 -11.14 11.53 33.14
N VAL A 450 -12.27 12.13 33.50
CA VAL A 450 -12.76 12.16 34.89
C VAL A 450 -14.17 11.59 34.99
N ARG A 451 -14.45 10.82 36.06
CA ARG A 451 -15.80 10.28 36.36
C ARG A 451 -16.37 10.77 37.68
N ARG A 452 -15.52 11.09 38.67
CA ARG A 452 -15.96 11.53 40.00
C ARG A 452 -16.44 12.98 39.93
N GLY A 453 -17.55 13.28 40.59
CA GLY A 453 -18.11 14.63 40.66
C GLY A 453 -18.74 15.14 39.35
N VAL A 454 -18.89 14.29 38.34
CA VAL A 454 -19.48 14.63 37.03
C VAL A 454 -20.62 13.65 36.70
N PRO A 455 -21.60 13.99 35.85
CA PRO A 455 -22.76 13.12 35.57
C PRO A 455 -22.37 11.81 34.87
N GLN A 456 -21.40 11.88 33.97
CA GLN A 456 -20.84 10.78 33.19
C GLN A 456 -19.33 10.99 33.03
N PRO A 457 -18.54 10.01 32.54
CA PRO A 457 -17.15 10.28 32.17
C PRO A 457 -17.04 11.51 31.25
N MET A 458 -16.19 12.46 31.61
CA MET A 458 -15.95 13.70 30.85
C MET A 458 -14.47 13.82 30.49
N GLN A 459 -14.21 14.43 29.35
CA GLN A 459 -12.90 14.94 28.95
C GLN A 459 -12.68 16.31 29.58
N VAL A 460 -11.54 16.51 30.22
CA VAL A 460 -11.12 17.75 30.86
C VAL A 460 -9.81 18.19 30.23
N VAL A 461 -9.86 19.24 29.42
CA VAL A 461 -8.71 19.78 28.70
C VAL A 461 -8.02 20.82 29.59
N LEU A 462 -6.73 20.62 29.89
CA LEU A 462 -5.94 21.54 30.70
C LEU A 462 -5.10 22.46 29.83
N ARG A 463 -4.96 23.75 30.19
CA ARG A 463 -4.16 24.76 29.47
C ARG A 463 -2.72 24.34 29.23
N SER A 464 -2.16 23.58 30.15
CA SER A 464 -0.80 23.05 30.06
C SER A 464 -0.72 21.63 30.62
N ALA A 465 0.07 20.81 29.97
CA ALA A 465 0.52 19.52 30.47
C ALA A 465 2.02 19.40 30.17
N THR A 466 2.81 19.06 31.19
CA THR A 466 4.27 18.95 31.05
C THR A 466 4.63 17.53 30.63
N LEU A 467 5.33 17.41 29.50
CA LEU A 467 5.91 16.16 29.01
C LEU A 467 7.42 16.23 29.20
N THR A 468 7.94 15.34 30.05
CA THR A 468 9.38 15.20 30.29
C THR A 468 9.86 13.87 29.71
N PRO A 469 10.52 13.85 28.53
CA PRO A 469 11.10 12.63 28.00
C PRO A 469 12.13 12.03 28.96
N GLN A 470 12.10 10.70 29.10
CA GLN A 470 13.12 9.98 29.85
C GLN A 470 14.33 9.74 28.94
N ILE A 471 15.53 10.09 29.42
CA ILE A 471 16.77 9.88 28.65
C ILE A 471 17.56 8.73 29.27
N ARG A 472 17.99 7.78 28.45
CA ARG A 472 18.85 6.65 28.85
C ARG A 472 20.08 6.59 27.95
N ASP A 473 21.25 6.31 28.51
CA ASP A 473 22.49 6.12 27.76
C ASP A 473 22.97 4.68 27.84
N TRP A 474 22.85 3.95 26.73
CA TRP A 474 23.21 2.53 26.61
C TRP A 474 24.38 2.29 25.66
N ARG A 475 25.17 3.33 25.36
CA ARG A 475 26.39 3.21 24.54
C ARG A 475 27.39 2.21 25.13
N GLY A 476 27.39 2.03 26.45
CA GLY A 476 28.26 1.08 27.16
C GLY A 476 27.79 -0.38 27.16
N LEU A 477 26.55 -0.68 26.74
CA LEU A 477 26.04 -2.05 26.69
C LEU A 477 26.50 -2.77 25.43
N SER A 478 26.65 -4.11 25.51
CA SER A 478 26.86 -4.95 24.33
C SER A 478 25.60 -5.00 23.45
N ALA A 479 25.70 -5.42 22.19
CA ALA A 479 24.52 -5.51 21.31
C ALA A 479 23.43 -6.44 21.88
N ALA A 480 23.81 -7.62 22.37
CA ALA A 480 22.87 -8.58 22.96
C ALA A 480 22.21 -8.03 24.25
N ASP A 481 22.98 -7.34 25.10
CA ASP A 481 22.43 -6.72 26.31
C ASP A 481 21.49 -5.55 25.98
N ARG A 482 21.74 -4.81 24.89
CA ARG A 482 20.85 -3.75 24.42
C ARG A 482 19.51 -4.31 23.96
N ASP A 483 19.52 -5.37 23.15
CA ASP A 483 18.28 -5.97 22.64
C ASP A 483 17.41 -6.49 23.81
N ALA A 484 18.02 -7.21 24.75
CA ALA A 484 17.33 -7.67 25.96
C ALA A 484 16.83 -6.51 26.84
N ALA A 485 17.61 -5.43 26.96
CA ALA A 485 17.21 -4.24 27.71
C ALA A 485 16.08 -3.47 27.01
N LEU A 486 16.06 -3.40 25.67
CA LEU A 486 14.98 -2.79 24.88
C LEU A 486 13.67 -3.57 25.07
N GLU A 487 13.71 -4.90 24.96
CA GLU A 487 12.54 -5.76 25.21
C GLU A 487 12.00 -5.56 26.64
N THR A 488 12.90 -5.51 27.62
CA THR A 488 12.55 -5.26 29.02
C THR A 488 11.92 -3.87 29.19
N LEU A 489 12.52 -2.82 28.60
CA LEU A 489 12.01 -1.45 28.65
C LEU A 489 10.59 -1.34 28.10
N VAL A 490 10.32 -1.94 26.94
CA VAL A 490 9.00 -1.93 26.29
C VAL A 490 7.96 -2.59 27.19
N VAL A 491 8.30 -3.71 27.82
CA VAL A 491 7.40 -4.40 28.77
C VAL A 491 7.18 -3.55 30.02
N GLU A 492 8.23 -3.12 30.70
CA GLU A 492 8.19 -2.35 31.95
C GLU A 492 7.43 -1.03 31.81
N ASP A 493 7.71 -0.26 30.76
CA ASP A 493 7.05 1.02 30.54
C ASP A 493 5.54 0.87 30.35
N ARG A 494 5.10 -0.21 29.69
CA ARG A 494 3.67 -0.52 29.53
C ARG A 494 3.02 -0.96 30.84
N ARG A 495 3.72 -1.68 31.71
CA ARG A 495 3.21 -2.06 33.05
C ARG A 495 2.83 -0.84 33.89
N ASN A 496 3.54 0.27 33.71
CA ASN A 496 3.30 1.50 34.47
C ASN A 496 1.90 2.09 34.22
N GLY A 497 1.24 1.74 33.11
CA GLY A 497 -0.12 2.16 32.80
C GLY A 497 -0.29 3.69 32.76
N PHE A 498 -1.52 4.17 32.94
CA PHE A 498 -1.83 5.60 33.05
C PHE A 498 -2.95 5.84 34.06
N ASP A 499 -2.81 6.86 34.90
CA ASP A 499 -3.95 7.46 35.59
C ASP A 499 -4.66 8.40 34.63
N LEU A 500 -5.83 7.98 34.14
CA LEU A 500 -6.60 8.73 33.14
C LEU A 500 -6.98 10.15 33.61
N ALA A 501 -6.95 10.43 34.91
CA ALA A 501 -7.22 11.77 35.45
C ALA A 501 -6.00 12.71 35.41
N ARG A 502 -4.82 12.26 34.98
CA ARG A 502 -3.55 13.01 35.04
C ARG A 502 -2.84 13.06 33.68
N PRO A 503 -3.08 14.10 32.86
CA PRO A 503 -2.36 14.28 31.60
C PRO A 503 -0.91 14.76 31.85
N PRO A 504 0.00 14.58 30.87
CA PRO A 504 -0.25 13.96 29.57
C PRO A 504 -0.42 12.44 29.69
N LEU A 505 -1.39 11.87 28.96
CA LEU A 505 -1.63 10.41 28.92
C LEU A 505 -0.67 9.70 27.95
N MET A 506 0.60 10.12 27.97
CA MET A 506 1.68 9.61 27.15
C MET A 506 3.04 9.80 27.83
N ARG A 507 4.03 9.02 27.37
CA ARG A 507 5.43 9.05 27.77
C ARG A 507 6.33 8.91 26.54
N VAL A 508 7.50 9.50 26.60
CA VAL A 508 8.54 9.36 25.58
C VAL A 508 9.83 8.95 26.27
N THR A 509 10.48 7.91 25.79
CA THR A 509 11.82 7.49 26.26
C THR A 509 12.79 7.57 25.08
N LEU A 510 13.87 8.32 25.25
CA LEU A 510 14.98 8.45 24.33
C LEU A 510 16.15 7.63 24.86
N THR A 511 16.55 6.60 24.10
CA THR A 511 17.65 5.72 24.48
C THR A 511 18.80 5.89 23.51
N ARG A 512 19.95 6.36 23.98
CA ARG A 512 21.16 6.49 23.19
C ARG A 512 21.84 5.13 23.01
N LEU A 513 21.85 4.61 21.79
CA LEU A 513 22.48 3.33 21.42
C LEU A 513 23.90 3.52 20.86
N GLY A 514 24.21 4.72 20.36
CA GLY A 514 25.52 5.08 19.80
C GLY A 514 25.70 6.59 19.80
N ASP A 515 26.81 7.08 19.27
CA ASP A 515 27.06 8.53 19.23
C ASP A 515 26.04 9.28 18.36
N LYS A 516 25.58 8.63 17.29
CA LYS A 516 24.58 9.13 16.33
C LYS A 516 23.36 8.20 16.18
N ARG A 517 23.16 7.27 17.10
CA ARG A 517 22.09 6.27 17.05
C ARG A 517 21.24 6.34 18.30
N TRP A 518 19.94 6.56 18.11
CA TRP A 518 18.95 6.69 19.17
C TRP A 518 17.78 5.75 18.90
N HIS A 519 17.21 5.22 19.96
CA HIS A 519 15.94 4.52 19.94
C HIS A 519 14.92 5.36 20.69
N VAL A 520 13.78 5.61 20.08
CA VAL A 520 12.65 6.34 20.67
C VAL A 520 11.54 5.35 20.95
N LEU A 521 11.07 5.33 22.21
CA LEU A 521 9.85 4.64 22.61
C LEU A 521 8.80 5.70 22.96
N TRP A 522 7.75 5.77 22.16
CA TRP A 522 6.57 6.59 22.42
C TRP A 522 5.42 5.71 22.88
N THR A 523 5.01 5.89 24.14
CA THR A 523 3.92 5.14 24.76
C THR A 523 2.77 6.07 25.08
N TYR A 524 1.54 5.68 24.77
CA TYR A 524 0.37 6.51 25.06
C TYR A 524 -0.87 5.65 25.33
N HIS A 525 -1.88 6.24 25.97
CA HIS A 525 -3.16 5.54 26.14
C HIS A 525 -4.05 5.75 24.91
N HIS A 526 -4.61 4.67 24.34
CA HIS A 526 -5.48 4.69 23.15
C HIS A 526 -6.76 5.54 23.30
N ILE A 527 -6.99 6.16 24.46
CA ILE A 527 -8.14 7.06 24.71
C ILE A 527 -7.89 8.47 24.16
N ILE A 528 -6.62 8.85 23.93
CA ILE A 528 -6.24 10.15 23.39
C ILE A 528 -5.91 10.10 21.89
N LEU A 529 -5.44 8.98 21.35
CA LEU A 529 -5.04 8.89 19.95
C LEU A 529 -5.47 7.55 19.35
N ASP A 530 -5.75 7.56 18.06
CA ASP A 530 -5.86 6.37 17.23
C ASP A 530 -4.71 6.28 16.22
N GLY A 531 -4.58 5.13 15.54
CA GLY A 531 -3.46 4.91 14.61
C GLY A 531 -3.41 5.89 13.42
N TRP A 532 -4.51 6.56 13.09
CA TRP A 532 -4.50 7.65 12.09
C TRP A 532 -3.93 8.94 12.67
N SER A 533 -4.15 9.20 13.96
CA SER A 533 -3.62 10.37 14.66
C SER A 533 -2.13 10.26 14.95
N GLU A 534 -1.57 9.05 15.04
CA GLU A 534 -0.14 8.82 15.30
C GLU A 534 0.78 9.55 14.32
N PRO A 535 0.70 9.35 12.98
CA PRO A 535 1.56 10.06 12.03
C PRO A 535 1.29 11.56 11.98
N LEU A 536 0.07 11.99 12.27
CA LEU A 536 -0.27 13.41 12.35
C LEU A 536 0.42 14.11 13.53
N VAL A 537 0.46 13.45 14.70
CA VAL A 537 1.14 13.98 15.88
C VAL A 537 2.66 13.93 15.69
N LEU A 538 3.21 12.82 15.18
CA LEU A 538 4.65 12.73 14.97
C LEU A 538 5.15 13.71 13.90
N GLY A 539 4.36 13.93 12.83
CA GLY A 539 4.63 14.98 11.85
C GLY A 539 4.66 16.39 12.47
N ASP A 540 3.75 16.67 13.41
CA ASP A 540 3.75 17.94 14.17
C ASP A 540 5.02 18.08 15.04
N VAL A 541 5.46 16.99 15.68
CA VAL A 541 6.71 16.97 16.46
C VAL A 541 7.91 17.23 15.57
N PHE A 542 8.03 16.58 14.42
CA PHE A 542 9.18 16.79 13.54
C PHE A 542 9.19 18.18 12.88
N ALA A 543 8.03 18.74 12.53
CA ALA A 543 7.96 20.12 12.06
C ALA A 543 8.41 21.13 13.15
N ALA A 544 8.04 20.89 14.41
CA ALA A 544 8.51 21.68 15.55
C ALA A 544 10.02 21.49 15.79
N TYR A 545 10.52 20.26 15.69
CA TYR A 545 11.94 19.94 15.78
C TYR A 545 12.77 20.67 14.72
N ASP A 546 12.37 20.57 13.46
CA ASP A 546 13.04 21.22 12.32
C ASP A 546 13.09 22.75 12.48
N SER A 547 12.03 23.33 13.04
CA SER A 547 11.95 24.76 13.33
C SER A 547 12.87 25.18 14.47
N LEU A 548 13.16 24.30 15.43
CA LEU A 548 14.07 24.56 16.55
C LEU A 548 15.55 24.46 16.14
N ILE A 549 15.89 23.56 15.22
CA ILE A 549 17.27 23.37 14.73
C ILE A 549 17.59 24.15 13.45
N GLY A 550 16.62 24.90 12.90
CA GLY A 550 16.71 25.54 11.60
C GLY A 550 15.85 26.80 11.45
N THR A 551 15.40 27.08 10.22
CA THR A 551 14.54 28.23 9.91
C THR A 551 13.07 27.85 10.17
N PRO A 552 12.27 28.69 10.84
CA PRO A 552 10.89 28.36 11.17
C PRO A 552 10.09 27.96 9.94
N GLN A 553 9.49 26.77 9.96
CA GLN A 553 8.50 26.39 8.97
C GLN A 553 7.18 27.10 9.28
N THR A 554 6.45 27.46 8.22
CA THR A 554 5.10 28.03 8.34
C THR A 554 4.19 27.07 9.09
N GLN A 555 3.51 27.58 10.12
CA GLN A 555 2.52 26.82 10.88
C GLN A 555 1.45 26.23 9.95
N PRO A 556 1.03 24.97 10.15
CA PRO A 556 -0.05 24.39 9.37
C PRO A 556 -1.34 25.20 9.48
N ALA A 557 -2.17 25.14 8.44
CA ALA A 557 -3.50 25.74 8.40
C ALA A 557 -4.35 25.34 9.63
N SER A 558 -5.38 26.15 9.92
CA SER A 558 -6.37 25.89 10.97
C SER A 558 -6.81 24.43 10.96
N ARG A 559 -6.75 23.77 12.12
CA ARG A 559 -7.08 22.34 12.28
C ARG A 559 -8.45 22.19 12.91
N ALA A 560 -9.21 21.18 12.50
CA ALA A 560 -10.46 20.85 13.18
C ALA A 560 -10.19 20.37 14.61
N ARG A 561 -10.96 20.89 15.58
CA ARG A 561 -10.80 20.53 17.00
C ARG A 561 -11.54 19.21 17.28
N TYR A 562 -10.95 18.38 18.14
CA TYR A 562 -11.58 17.12 18.55
C TYR A 562 -12.91 17.36 19.30
N ARG A 563 -13.02 18.44 20.08
CA ARG A 563 -14.27 18.85 20.72
C ARG A 563 -15.42 19.01 19.72
N ASP A 564 -15.15 19.62 18.58
CA ASP A 564 -16.18 19.91 17.57
C ASP A 564 -16.62 18.62 16.88
N PHE A 565 -15.70 17.68 16.67
CA PHE A 565 -16.01 16.32 16.23
C PHE A 565 -16.90 15.58 17.24
N VAL A 566 -16.59 15.66 18.54
CA VAL A 566 -17.42 15.05 19.59
C VAL A 566 -18.84 15.62 19.57
N ALA A 567 -18.96 16.96 19.48
CA ALA A 567 -20.28 17.61 19.44
C ALA A 567 -21.08 17.20 18.20
N TRP A 568 -20.44 17.13 17.02
CA TRP A 568 -21.06 16.63 15.80
C TRP A 568 -21.46 15.15 15.90
N SER A 569 -20.62 14.30 16.51
CA SER A 569 -20.93 12.88 16.71
C SER A 569 -22.15 12.67 17.62
N GLU A 570 -22.34 13.54 18.62
CA GLU A 570 -23.53 13.50 19.49
C GLU A 570 -24.80 14.04 18.82
N SER A 571 -24.69 14.88 17.79
CA SER A 571 -25.84 15.43 17.07
C SER A 571 -26.44 14.49 16.01
N GLN A 572 -25.89 13.28 15.86
CA GLN A 572 -26.35 12.31 14.85
C GLN A 572 -27.77 11.77 15.18
N ASP A 573 -28.55 11.46 14.14
CA ASP A 573 -29.92 10.94 14.28
C ASP A 573 -29.92 9.49 14.80
N LEU A 574 -30.02 9.36 16.14
CA LEU A 574 -30.06 8.08 16.83
C LEU A 574 -31.32 7.26 16.49
N ALA A 575 -32.44 7.87 16.14
CA ALA A 575 -33.67 7.14 15.81
C ALA A 575 -33.52 6.44 14.45
N ARG A 576 -32.96 7.15 13.47
CA ARG A 576 -32.62 6.57 12.16
C ARG A 576 -31.57 5.46 12.31
N ALA A 577 -30.53 5.71 13.10
CA ALA A 577 -29.50 4.70 13.42
C ALA A 577 -30.09 3.45 14.08
N GLN A 578 -30.98 3.61 15.07
CA GLN A 578 -31.63 2.50 15.75
C GLN A 578 -32.45 1.63 14.77
N LYS A 579 -33.22 2.26 13.88
CA LYS A 579 -33.99 1.54 12.86
C LYS A 579 -33.07 0.76 11.92
N PHE A 580 -31.97 1.36 11.48
CA PHE A 580 -30.98 0.70 10.64
C PHE A 580 -30.35 -0.52 11.33
N TRP A 581 -29.80 -0.34 12.53
CA TRP A 581 -29.09 -1.42 13.23
C TRP A 581 -30.01 -2.56 13.68
N ARG A 582 -31.26 -2.26 14.06
CA ARG A 582 -32.29 -3.29 14.33
C ARG A 582 -32.55 -4.14 13.09
N ARG A 583 -32.67 -3.53 11.92
CA ARG A 583 -32.83 -4.25 10.64
C ARG A 583 -31.58 -5.06 10.32
N GLN A 584 -30.40 -4.48 10.48
CA GLN A 584 -29.12 -5.10 10.13
C GLN A 584 -28.84 -6.38 10.95
N LEU A 585 -29.16 -6.36 12.24
CA LEU A 585 -28.91 -7.45 13.18
C LEU A 585 -30.17 -8.28 13.49
N ALA A 586 -31.28 -8.06 12.78
CA ALA A 586 -32.55 -8.74 13.03
C ALA A 586 -32.40 -10.27 12.97
N GLY A 587 -32.91 -10.96 13.99
CA GLY A 587 -32.87 -12.42 14.07
C GLY A 587 -31.51 -13.00 14.44
N PHE A 588 -30.47 -12.19 14.67
CA PHE A 588 -29.21 -12.67 15.23
C PHE A 588 -29.32 -12.77 16.75
N VAL A 589 -29.43 -14.00 17.26
CA VAL A 589 -29.79 -14.26 18.68
C VAL A 589 -28.67 -14.88 19.51
N SER A 590 -27.59 -15.36 18.87
CA SER A 590 -26.48 -15.99 19.60
C SER A 590 -25.16 -15.69 18.90
N PRO A 591 -24.17 -15.11 19.62
CA PRO A 591 -22.85 -14.90 19.05
C PRO A 591 -22.15 -16.22 18.80
N VAL A 592 -21.41 -16.25 17.71
CA VAL A 592 -20.54 -17.37 17.37
C VAL A 592 -19.21 -17.16 18.08
N ARG A 593 -18.68 -18.23 18.70
CA ARG A 593 -17.42 -18.22 19.44
C ARG A 593 -16.54 -19.32 18.86
N LEU A 594 -15.33 -18.96 18.41
CA LEU A 594 -14.39 -19.96 17.91
C LEU A 594 -13.78 -20.70 19.11
N LYS A 595 -14.08 -22.00 19.24
CA LYS A 595 -13.53 -22.85 20.29
C LYS A 595 -12.24 -23.49 19.81
N ASP A 596 -11.21 -23.46 20.65
CA ASP A 596 -10.06 -24.34 20.50
C ASP A 596 -10.32 -25.65 21.27
N ASN A 597 -10.21 -26.78 20.59
CA ASN A 597 -10.36 -28.11 21.19
C ASN A 597 -9.02 -28.67 21.71
N SER A 598 -7.94 -27.91 21.62
CA SER A 598 -6.64 -28.26 22.17
C SER A 598 -6.70 -28.32 23.70
N PRO A 599 -5.94 -29.23 24.35
CA PRO A 599 -5.89 -29.30 25.81
C PRO A 599 -5.44 -27.94 26.38
N ALA A 600 -6.16 -27.46 27.39
CA ALA A 600 -5.92 -26.15 27.99
C ALA A 600 -4.45 -26.03 28.43
N VAL A 601 -3.69 -25.16 27.76
CA VAL A 601 -2.34 -24.80 28.19
C VAL A 601 -2.48 -24.01 29.48
N GLN A 602 -1.66 -24.33 30.49
CA GLN A 602 -1.63 -23.57 31.73
C GLN A 602 -1.37 -22.09 31.39
N PRO A 603 -2.23 -21.15 31.84
CA PRO A 603 -2.03 -19.74 31.59
C PRO A 603 -0.66 -19.29 32.13
N PRO A 604 0.08 -18.41 31.42
CA PRO A 604 1.21 -17.74 32.04
C PRO A 604 0.73 -16.97 33.29
N ALA A 605 1.57 -16.93 34.32
CA ALA A 605 1.22 -16.34 35.62
C ALA A 605 0.90 -14.82 35.57
N SER A 606 1.21 -14.15 34.45
CA SER A 606 0.95 -12.72 34.24
C SER A 606 -0.04 -12.47 33.09
N VAL A 607 -0.95 -11.52 33.29
CA VAL A 607 -1.94 -11.06 32.30
C VAL A 607 -1.28 -10.43 31.08
N GLU A 608 -0.08 -9.87 31.21
CA GLU A 608 0.65 -9.19 30.12
C GLU A 608 1.25 -10.14 29.08
N LEU A 609 1.51 -11.40 29.44
CA LEU A 609 1.93 -12.45 28.50
C LEU A 609 0.73 -13.25 27.96
N SER A 610 -0.50 -12.80 28.23
CA SER A 610 -1.70 -13.54 27.84
C SER A 610 -2.00 -13.50 26.35
N HIS A 611 -1.41 -12.58 25.57
CA HIS A 611 -1.60 -12.51 24.13
C HIS A 611 -0.33 -12.86 23.37
N GLY A 612 -0.49 -13.53 22.23
CA GLY A 612 0.56 -13.83 21.25
C GLY A 612 0.14 -13.31 19.88
N TRP A 613 1.07 -13.32 18.93
CA TRP A 613 0.76 -13.01 17.55
C TRP A 613 1.57 -13.90 16.63
N GLU A 614 0.98 -14.25 15.50
CA GLU A 614 1.64 -14.95 14.40
C GLU A 614 1.36 -14.18 13.11
N GLU A 615 2.30 -14.20 12.18
CA GLU A 615 2.21 -13.46 10.93
C GLU A 615 2.59 -14.34 9.75
N ILE A 616 1.85 -14.19 8.65
CA ILE A 616 2.23 -14.70 7.33
C ILE A 616 2.28 -13.54 6.34
N GLN A 617 3.06 -13.70 5.28
CA GLN A 617 3.20 -12.73 4.21
C GLN A 617 2.79 -13.39 2.90
N LEU A 618 1.97 -12.71 2.11
CA LEU A 618 1.66 -13.14 0.75
C LEU A 618 2.79 -12.71 -0.18
N THR A 619 3.03 -13.51 -1.22
CA THR A 619 3.98 -13.13 -2.28
C THR A 619 3.46 -11.93 -3.09
N ASP A 620 4.35 -11.23 -3.81
CA ASP A 620 3.98 -10.11 -4.70
C ASP A 620 2.93 -10.55 -5.73
N ALA A 621 3.10 -11.76 -6.28
CA ALA A 621 2.18 -12.34 -7.25
C ALA A 621 0.79 -12.61 -6.65
N GLU A 622 0.74 -13.15 -5.42
CA GLU A 622 -0.53 -13.39 -4.71
C GLU A 622 -1.24 -12.08 -4.36
N THR A 623 -0.49 -11.10 -3.87
CA THR A 623 -1.01 -9.76 -3.52
C THR A 623 -1.55 -9.05 -4.77
N SER A 624 -0.78 -9.02 -5.85
CA SER A 624 -1.19 -8.42 -7.13
C SER A 624 -2.42 -9.10 -7.72
N ARG A 625 -2.51 -10.44 -7.62
CA ARG A 625 -3.65 -11.20 -8.12
C ARG A 625 -4.91 -10.93 -7.31
N LEU A 626 -4.82 -10.77 -5.99
CA LEU A 626 -5.94 -10.36 -5.15
C LEU A 626 -6.47 -8.97 -5.55
N ASP A 627 -5.57 -8.02 -5.78
CA ASP A 627 -5.93 -6.68 -6.25
C ASP A 627 -6.59 -6.73 -7.63
N GLU A 628 -6.04 -7.50 -8.56
CA GLU A 628 -6.60 -7.66 -9.90
C GLU A 628 -8.01 -8.27 -9.86
N VAL A 629 -8.20 -9.31 -9.05
CA VAL A 629 -9.50 -9.98 -8.89
C VAL A 629 -10.51 -9.05 -8.22
N ALA A 630 -10.09 -8.27 -7.23
CA ALA A 630 -10.92 -7.23 -6.64
C ALA A 630 -11.42 -6.25 -7.72
N ARG A 631 -10.50 -5.69 -8.52
CA ARG A 631 -10.83 -4.75 -9.61
C ARG A 631 -11.76 -5.36 -10.65
N ARG A 632 -11.39 -6.52 -11.21
CA ARG A 632 -12.18 -7.24 -12.24
C ARG A 632 -13.61 -7.55 -11.78
N ASN A 633 -13.82 -7.81 -10.50
CA ASN A 633 -15.14 -8.13 -9.94
C ASN A 633 -15.90 -6.92 -9.37
N LYS A 634 -15.34 -5.71 -9.46
CA LYS A 634 -15.86 -4.47 -8.87
C LYS A 634 -16.03 -4.57 -7.34
N LEU A 635 -15.06 -5.22 -6.70
CA LEU A 635 -14.96 -5.41 -5.26
C LEU A 635 -13.77 -4.62 -4.70
N THR A 636 -13.84 -4.27 -3.42
CA THR A 636 -12.67 -3.77 -2.69
C THR A 636 -11.90 -4.92 -2.04
N LEU A 637 -10.60 -4.75 -1.88
CA LEU A 637 -9.76 -5.68 -1.12
C LEU A 637 -10.29 -5.89 0.30
N SER A 638 -10.78 -4.82 0.94
CA SER A 638 -11.43 -4.88 2.25
C SER A 638 -12.61 -5.85 2.28
N THR A 639 -13.46 -5.83 1.24
CA THR A 639 -14.59 -6.76 1.13
C THR A 639 -14.12 -8.21 1.03
N ILE A 640 -13.08 -8.48 0.23
CA ILE A 640 -12.51 -9.83 0.10
C ILE A 640 -11.96 -10.32 1.44
N ILE A 641 -11.21 -9.48 2.15
CA ILE A 641 -10.64 -9.75 3.48
C ILE A 641 -11.74 -10.10 4.50
N HIS A 642 -12.79 -9.27 4.58
CA HIS A 642 -13.90 -9.48 5.51
C HIS A 642 -14.72 -10.73 5.14
N GLY A 643 -14.92 -10.96 3.85
CA GLY A 643 -15.61 -12.14 3.34
C GLY A 643 -14.85 -13.43 3.65
N ALA A 644 -13.54 -13.46 3.40
CA ALA A 644 -12.66 -14.58 3.75
C ALA A 644 -12.74 -14.90 5.24
N TRP A 645 -12.77 -13.87 6.09
CA TRP A 645 -12.84 -14.04 7.54
C TRP A 645 -14.19 -14.62 7.97
N GLY A 646 -15.28 -14.10 7.42
CA GLY A 646 -16.63 -14.64 7.65
C GLY A 646 -16.74 -16.11 7.27
N ILE A 647 -16.15 -16.51 6.14
CA ILE A 647 -16.15 -17.91 5.67
C ILE A 647 -15.26 -18.80 6.52
N LEU A 648 -14.09 -18.33 6.96
CA LEU A 648 -13.24 -19.06 7.89
C LEU A 648 -14.00 -19.36 9.19
N LEU A 649 -14.65 -18.36 9.79
CA LEU A 649 -15.44 -18.52 11.00
C LEU A 649 -16.63 -19.48 10.78
N GLN A 650 -17.30 -19.37 9.63
CA GLN A 650 -18.37 -20.30 9.26
C GLN A 650 -17.86 -21.74 9.22
N ARG A 651 -16.75 -22.01 8.52
CA ARG A 651 -16.15 -23.35 8.41
C ARG A 651 -15.74 -23.92 9.76
N ARG A 652 -15.21 -23.10 10.65
CA ARG A 652 -14.73 -23.54 11.97
C ARG A 652 -15.84 -23.75 12.99
N THR A 653 -16.99 -23.10 12.81
CA THR A 653 -18.08 -23.14 13.80
C THR A 653 -19.34 -23.84 13.31
N GLY A 654 -19.46 -24.06 11.99
CA GLY A 654 -20.65 -24.62 11.36
C GLY A 654 -21.86 -23.67 11.32
N SER A 655 -21.73 -22.43 11.79
CA SER A 655 -22.83 -21.45 11.79
C SER A 655 -22.88 -20.70 10.46
N GLU A 656 -24.06 -20.64 9.83
CA GLU A 656 -24.28 -19.89 8.58
C GLU A 656 -24.48 -18.39 8.78
N ASP A 657 -24.68 -17.96 10.03
CA ASP A 657 -24.88 -16.56 10.44
C ASP A 657 -23.76 -16.17 11.42
N ILE A 658 -22.77 -15.44 10.91
CA ILE A 658 -21.58 -15.02 11.65
C ILE A 658 -21.66 -13.52 11.89
N VAL A 659 -21.34 -13.08 13.12
CA VAL A 659 -21.04 -11.68 13.39
C VAL A 659 -19.64 -11.58 13.97
N PHE A 660 -18.82 -10.72 13.38
CA PHE A 660 -17.50 -10.34 13.87
C PHE A 660 -17.37 -8.82 13.90
N GLY A 661 -16.42 -8.27 14.64
CA GLY A 661 -16.20 -6.83 14.64
C GLY A 661 -15.30 -6.40 13.50
N SER A 662 -15.66 -5.30 12.84
CA SER A 662 -14.83 -4.61 11.84
C SER A 662 -14.40 -3.28 12.42
N VAL A 663 -13.11 -2.96 12.32
CA VAL A 663 -12.55 -1.68 12.74
C VAL A 663 -12.37 -0.79 11.52
N ALA A 664 -12.97 0.40 11.56
CA ALA A 664 -12.87 1.42 10.52
C ALA A 664 -12.28 2.71 11.10
N SER A 665 -11.70 3.57 10.25
CA SER A 665 -11.06 4.82 10.68
C SER A 665 -12.03 5.83 11.31
N GLY A 666 -13.33 5.70 11.05
CA GLY A 666 -14.38 6.65 11.45
C GLY A 666 -14.31 8.02 10.76
N ARG A 667 -13.35 8.19 9.83
CA ARG A 667 -13.09 9.45 9.12
C ARG A 667 -13.85 9.53 7.79
N GLN A 668 -14.78 8.62 7.54
CA GLN A 668 -15.61 8.60 6.33
C GLN A 668 -16.97 9.24 6.59
N CYS A 669 -16.97 10.34 7.35
CA CYS A 669 -18.17 10.97 7.84
C CYS A 669 -18.28 12.42 7.39
N ASP A 670 -19.47 12.99 7.55
CA ASP A 670 -19.78 14.33 7.04
C ASP A 670 -19.13 15.47 7.86
N PHE A 671 -18.28 15.16 8.83
CA PHE A 671 -17.54 16.15 9.61
C PHE A 671 -16.46 16.85 8.75
N PRO A 672 -16.45 18.19 8.65
CA PRO A 672 -15.43 18.92 7.88
C PRO A 672 -14.00 18.68 8.39
N GLN A 673 -13.07 18.42 7.48
CA GLN A 673 -11.63 18.24 7.78
C GLN A 673 -11.35 17.15 8.82
N VAL A 674 -12.19 16.10 8.88
CA VAL A 674 -12.06 15.00 9.85
C VAL A 674 -10.71 14.28 9.74
N GLU A 675 -10.12 14.26 8.55
CA GLU A 675 -8.79 13.72 8.27
C GLU A 675 -7.67 14.43 9.06
N SER A 676 -7.90 15.69 9.46
CA SER A 676 -6.97 16.51 10.24
C SER A 676 -7.17 16.38 11.76
N VAL A 677 -8.23 15.71 12.21
CA VAL A 677 -8.55 15.59 13.64
C VAL A 677 -7.54 14.67 14.32
N ARG A 678 -6.83 15.20 15.33
CA ARG A 678 -6.03 14.42 16.28
C ARG A 678 -6.94 13.97 17.42
N GLY A 679 -7.14 12.67 17.56
CA GLY A 679 -8.02 12.10 18.58
C GLY A 679 -8.57 10.73 18.18
N VAL A 680 -9.29 10.09 19.09
CA VAL A 680 -9.92 8.78 18.83
C VAL A 680 -11.15 8.97 17.97
N VAL A 681 -11.02 8.71 16.67
CA VAL A 681 -12.12 8.72 15.69
C VAL A 681 -12.40 7.31 15.17
N VAL A 682 -11.44 6.39 15.31
CA VAL A 682 -11.62 4.95 15.02
C VAL A 682 -12.89 4.39 15.66
N VAL A 683 -13.59 3.54 14.90
CA VAL A 683 -14.86 2.92 15.31
C VAL A 683 -14.80 1.41 15.13
N THR A 684 -15.54 0.69 15.97
CA THR A 684 -15.70 -0.76 15.88
C THR A 684 -17.17 -1.09 15.68
N GLN A 685 -17.48 -1.82 14.61
CA GLN A 685 -18.85 -2.09 14.19
C GLN A 685 -19.09 -3.58 14.00
N PRO A 686 -20.29 -4.10 14.30
CA PRO A 686 -20.61 -5.49 14.01
C PRO A 686 -20.79 -5.67 12.49
N MET A 687 -19.98 -6.54 11.91
CA MET A 687 -20.12 -7.04 10.56
C MET A 687 -20.83 -8.39 10.60
N ARG A 688 -22.06 -8.45 10.08
CA ARG A 688 -22.82 -9.69 9.93
C ARG A 688 -22.56 -10.30 8.57
N ALA A 689 -21.96 -11.48 8.53
CA ALA A 689 -21.73 -12.28 7.34
C ALA A 689 -22.70 -13.46 7.36
N ARG A 690 -23.74 -13.39 6.53
CA ARG A 690 -24.70 -14.47 6.33
C ARG A 690 -24.47 -15.11 4.97
N LEU A 691 -24.19 -16.40 4.96
CA LEU A 691 -23.96 -17.16 3.73
C LEU A 691 -25.28 -17.77 3.27
N VAL A 692 -25.61 -17.59 2.00
CA VAL A 692 -26.83 -18.12 1.37
C VAL A 692 -26.39 -19.20 0.39
N GLY A 693 -26.78 -20.46 0.65
CA GLY A 693 -26.19 -21.68 0.09
C GLY A 693 -26.27 -21.91 -1.43
N GLU A 694 -26.70 -20.91 -2.21
CA GLU A 694 -26.72 -20.94 -3.68
C GLU A 694 -25.93 -19.80 -4.35
N ALA A 695 -25.38 -18.85 -3.57
CA ALA A 695 -24.61 -17.72 -4.12
C ALA A 695 -23.19 -18.13 -4.56
N THR A 696 -22.67 -17.46 -5.59
CA THR A 696 -21.23 -17.47 -5.91
C THR A 696 -20.46 -16.60 -4.92
N PHE A 697 -19.14 -16.79 -4.81
CA PHE A 697 -18.31 -15.88 -4.00
C PHE A 697 -18.47 -14.42 -4.44
N SER A 698 -18.35 -14.14 -5.74
CA SER A 698 -18.46 -12.78 -6.28
C SER A 698 -19.80 -12.11 -5.94
N SER A 699 -20.93 -12.81 -6.13
CA SER A 699 -22.27 -12.27 -5.85
C SER A 699 -22.51 -12.04 -4.35
N TRP A 700 -22.02 -12.93 -3.49
CA TRP A 700 -22.10 -12.75 -2.05
C TRP A 700 -21.21 -11.61 -1.55
N LEU A 701 -19.97 -11.50 -2.03
CA LEU A 701 -19.08 -10.41 -1.69
C LEU A 701 -19.64 -9.05 -2.11
N ARG A 702 -20.35 -8.95 -3.25
CA ARG A 702 -21.04 -7.71 -3.64
C ARG A 702 -22.14 -7.31 -2.64
N MET A 703 -22.91 -8.28 -2.14
CA MET A 703 -23.88 -8.01 -1.07
C MET A 703 -23.19 -7.55 0.22
N LEU A 704 -22.08 -8.19 0.59
CA LEU A 704 -21.28 -7.80 1.74
C LEU A 704 -20.70 -6.38 1.58
N GLN A 705 -20.23 -6.02 0.38
CA GLN A 705 -19.74 -4.66 0.07
C GLN A 705 -20.84 -3.62 0.20
N LEU A 706 -22.05 -3.90 -0.33
CA LEU A 706 -23.20 -2.99 -0.17
C LEU A 706 -23.53 -2.80 1.31
N GLN A 707 -23.57 -3.88 2.09
CA GLN A 707 -23.75 -3.81 3.54
C GLN A 707 -22.65 -2.96 4.21
N MET A 708 -21.38 -3.17 3.87
CA MET A 708 -20.26 -2.36 4.39
C MET A 708 -20.46 -0.88 4.06
N ALA A 709 -20.93 -0.54 2.86
CA ALA A 709 -21.21 0.83 2.46
C ALA A 709 -22.40 1.45 3.20
N GLU A 710 -23.46 0.69 3.50
CA GLU A 710 -24.58 1.20 4.31
C GLU A 710 -24.20 1.44 5.77
N ILE A 711 -23.35 0.57 6.32
CA ILE A 711 -22.87 0.67 7.71
C ILE A 711 -22.10 1.98 7.95
N ARG A 712 -21.42 2.53 6.93
CA ARG A 712 -20.62 3.78 7.01
C ARG A 712 -21.45 4.98 7.46
N GLU A 713 -22.68 5.12 6.98
CA GLU A 713 -23.57 6.24 7.35
C GLU A 713 -23.88 6.25 8.86
N PHE A 714 -23.79 5.10 9.52
CA PHE A 714 -24.11 4.94 10.93
C PHE A 714 -22.86 4.57 11.76
N GLU A 715 -21.67 4.89 11.28
CA GLU A 715 -20.42 4.40 11.88
C GLU A 715 -20.03 5.02 13.21
N GLN A 716 -20.55 6.22 13.46
CA GLN A 716 -20.33 6.96 14.71
C GLN A 716 -21.23 6.50 15.85
N VAL A 717 -22.15 5.56 15.60
CA VAL A 717 -23.04 5.01 16.62
C VAL A 717 -22.23 4.12 17.57
N PRO A 718 -22.31 4.34 18.90
CA PRO A 718 -21.61 3.50 19.86
C PRO A 718 -21.99 2.02 19.76
N LEU A 719 -20.97 1.14 19.69
CA LEU A 719 -21.15 -0.31 19.70
C LEU A 719 -22.02 -0.79 20.87
N ALA A 720 -21.92 -0.15 22.04
CA ALA A 720 -22.77 -0.47 23.18
C ALA A 720 -24.27 -0.27 22.89
N LEU A 721 -24.65 0.78 22.15
CA LEU A 721 -26.04 1.00 21.74
C LEU A 721 -26.48 0.01 20.67
N ILE A 722 -25.62 -0.27 19.69
CA ILE A 722 -25.89 -1.28 18.65
C ILE A 722 -26.17 -2.65 19.31
N GLN A 723 -25.38 -3.02 20.32
CA GLN A 723 -25.60 -4.25 21.10
C GLN A 723 -26.88 -4.21 21.94
N GLN A 724 -27.33 -3.05 22.42
CA GLN A 724 -28.62 -2.93 23.10
C GLN A 724 -29.81 -3.10 22.14
N TRP A 725 -29.63 -2.74 20.86
CA TRP A 725 -30.68 -2.82 19.85
C TRP A 725 -30.74 -4.17 19.12
N CYS A 726 -29.77 -5.06 19.33
CA CYS A 726 -29.78 -6.39 18.75
C CYS A 726 -30.62 -7.38 19.58
N ASP A 727 -31.05 -8.47 18.93
CA ASP A 727 -31.86 -9.53 19.53
C ASP A 727 -31.04 -10.50 20.41
N VAL A 728 -29.71 -10.30 20.52
CA VAL A 728 -28.84 -11.11 21.38
C VAL A 728 -29.14 -10.83 22.86
N PRO A 729 -29.51 -11.85 23.65
CA PRO A 729 -29.74 -11.71 25.08
C PRO A 729 -28.54 -11.14 25.82
N ALA A 730 -28.77 -10.36 26.88
CA ALA A 730 -27.72 -9.65 27.60
C ALA A 730 -26.64 -10.60 28.17
N GLU A 731 -27.04 -11.78 28.61
CA GLU A 731 -26.19 -12.83 29.16
C GLU A 731 -25.27 -13.50 28.12
N LYS A 732 -25.58 -13.36 26.82
CA LYS A 732 -24.75 -13.90 25.73
C LYS A 732 -23.80 -12.86 25.14
N ARG A 733 -23.92 -11.59 25.50
CA ARG A 733 -23.08 -10.50 24.99
C ARG A 733 -21.62 -10.64 25.47
N PRO A 734 -20.61 -10.13 24.72
CA PRO A 734 -20.71 -9.27 23.53
C PRO A 734 -21.16 -10.00 22.25
N VAL A 735 -21.69 -9.27 21.27
CA VAL A 735 -22.25 -9.86 20.01
C VAL A 735 -21.20 -10.51 19.08
N PHE A 736 -19.91 -10.27 19.32
CA PHE A 736 -18.78 -10.94 18.67
C PHE A 736 -17.58 -10.99 19.62
N ASP A 737 -16.64 -11.91 19.39
CA ASP A 737 -15.39 -12.08 20.13
C ASP A 737 -14.14 -12.03 19.24
N THR A 738 -14.33 -11.87 17.93
CA THR A 738 -13.26 -11.70 16.95
C THR A 738 -13.33 -10.35 16.26
N LEU A 739 -12.17 -9.83 15.85
CA LEU A 739 -12.03 -8.56 15.14
C LEU A 739 -11.27 -8.71 13.82
N VAL A 740 -11.64 -7.90 12.84
CA VAL A 740 -10.87 -7.63 11.63
C VAL A 740 -10.46 -6.16 11.64
N VAL A 741 -9.16 -5.92 11.54
CA VAL A 741 -8.54 -4.60 11.48
C VAL A 741 -7.77 -4.50 10.18
N MET A 742 -8.20 -3.61 9.29
CA MET A 742 -7.47 -3.28 8.07
C MET A 742 -6.98 -1.84 8.21
N ALA A 743 -5.68 -1.66 8.34
CA ALA A 743 -5.10 -0.36 8.61
C ALA A 743 -3.92 -0.08 7.67
N ASN A 744 -4.22 0.46 6.49
CA ASN A 744 -3.21 0.83 5.49
C ASN A 744 -2.34 2.04 5.92
N TYR A 745 -2.61 2.65 7.08
CA TYR A 745 -1.92 3.82 7.64
C TYR A 745 -1.01 3.49 8.84
N ILE A 746 -1.14 2.32 9.46
CA ILE A 746 -0.28 1.93 10.58
C ILE A 746 1.04 1.45 10.00
N GLY A 747 2.14 2.18 10.26
CA GLY A 747 3.48 1.81 9.82
C GLY A 747 4.04 2.60 8.64
N SER A 748 3.32 2.63 7.52
CA SER A 748 3.78 3.21 6.25
C SER A 748 3.96 4.73 6.30
N ASP A 749 3.04 5.46 6.92
CA ASP A 749 3.08 6.92 6.95
C ASP A 749 4.09 7.49 7.96
N LEU A 750 4.42 6.74 9.03
CA LEU A 750 5.46 7.14 9.98
C LEU A 750 6.85 7.09 9.34
N ALA A 751 7.13 6.14 8.45
CA ALA A 751 8.38 6.09 7.70
C ALA A 751 8.53 7.26 6.71
N ASN A 752 7.42 7.89 6.31
CA ASN A 752 7.43 9.07 5.44
C ASN A 752 7.77 10.38 6.17
N CYS A 753 7.77 10.38 7.50
CA CYS A 753 8.21 11.51 8.29
C CYS A 753 9.73 11.69 8.20
N ARG A 754 10.20 12.83 7.66
CA ARG A 754 11.64 13.09 7.44
C ARG A 754 12.11 14.30 8.25
N PRO A 755 12.48 14.12 9.54
CA PRO A 755 13.12 15.18 10.29
C PRO A 755 14.46 15.57 9.66
N ARG A 756 14.80 16.85 9.75
CA ARG A 756 16.03 17.38 9.17
C ARG A 756 17.26 16.82 9.88
N GLY A 757 18.21 16.28 9.11
CA GLY A 757 19.50 15.80 9.62
C GLY A 757 19.45 14.44 10.35
N VAL A 758 18.28 13.79 10.37
CA VAL A 758 18.06 12.53 11.08
C VAL A 758 17.27 11.57 10.18
N GLU A 759 17.75 10.33 10.06
CA GLU A 759 17.07 9.23 9.37
C GLU A 759 16.24 8.44 10.38
N LEU A 760 15.00 8.12 10.02
CA LEU A 760 14.09 7.31 10.83
C LEU A 760 14.01 5.89 10.26
N SER A 761 14.18 4.88 11.11
CA SER A 761 14.17 3.46 10.72
C SER A 761 13.56 2.57 11.82
N SER A 762 13.49 1.26 11.56
CA SER A 762 13.11 0.23 12.55
C SER A 762 11.79 0.51 13.29
N VAL A 763 10.77 1.00 12.57
CA VAL A 763 9.47 1.31 13.16
C VAL A 763 8.76 0.03 13.60
N SER A 764 8.38 -0.05 14.88
CA SER A 764 7.64 -1.16 15.46
C SER A 764 6.44 -0.66 16.25
N TYR A 765 5.38 -1.46 16.27
CA TYR A 765 4.14 -1.17 16.98
C TYR A 765 3.81 -2.33 17.89
N VAL A 766 3.50 -2.01 19.14
CA VAL A 766 2.99 -2.96 20.11
C VAL A 766 1.61 -2.50 20.54
N THR A 767 0.60 -3.24 20.09
CA THR A 767 -0.80 -3.09 20.48
C THR A 767 -1.28 -4.30 21.26
N GLN A 768 -2.18 -4.10 22.22
CA GLN A 768 -2.84 -5.19 22.95
C GLN A 768 -4.35 -5.16 22.70
N PRO A 769 -4.84 -5.86 21.66
CA PRO A 769 -6.26 -5.93 21.41
C PRO A 769 -6.95 -6.71 22.53
N LEU A 770 -8.15 -6.28 22.91
CA LEU A 770 -8.90 -6.86 24.02
C LEU A 770 -9.82 -8.03 23.62
N TYR A 771 -9.79 -8.38 22.35
CA TYR A 771 -10.57 -9.45 21.77
C TYR A 771 -9.73 -10.72 21.70
N ALA A 772 -10.40 -11.87 21.86
CA ALA A 772 -9.75 -13.16 21.97
C ALA A 772 -8.93 -13.49 20.72
N LEU A 773 -9.38 -13.00 19.56
CA LEU A 773 -8.74 -13.21 18.28
C LEU A 773 -8.94 -11.98 17.39
N THR A 774 -7.85 -11.39 16.91
CA THR A 774 -7.87 -10.18 16.08
C THR A 774 -6.99 -10.38 14.85
N LEU A 775 -7.61 -10.30 13.67
CA LEU A 775 -6.95 -10.32 12.38
C LEU A 775 -6.52 -8.90 12.01
N PHE A 776 -5.22 -8.68 11.83
CA PHE A 776 -4.65 -7.45 11.30
C PHE A 776 -4.18 -7.68 9.87
N ILE A 777 -4.60 -6.80 8.97
CA ILE A 777 -4.12 -6.77 7.58
C ILE A 777 -3.38 -5.46 7.34
N GLN A 778 -2.15 -5.58 6.87
CA GLN A 778 -1.35 -4.47 6.37
C GLN A 778 -1.13 -4.69 4.87
N ASN A 779 -1.66 -3.78 4.05
CA ASN A 779 -1.48 -3.80 2.61
C ASN A 779 -0.18 -3.07 2.21
N GLY A 780 0.54 -3.60 1.23
CA GLY A 780 1.82 -3.09 0.71
C GLY A 780 2.23 -3.87 -0.53
N GLU A 781 3.50 -3.81 -0.97
CA GLU A 781 4.00 -4.67 -2.06
C GLU A 781 3.74 -6.16 -1.78
N GLN A 782 3.90 -6.54 -0.51
CA GLN A 782 3.49 -7.82 0.04
C GLN A 782 2.47 -7.59 1.15
N MET A 783 1.29 -8.20 1.02
CA MET A 783 0.29 -8.15 2.08
C MET A 783 0.77 -8.95 3.31
N LYS A 784 0.79 -8.30 4.48
CA LYS A 784 1.06 -8.95 5.77
C LYS A 784 -0.26 -9.24 6.49
N ILE A 785 -0.38 -10.48 6.95
CA ILE A 785 -1.56 -10.99 7.64
C ILE A 785 -1.12 -11.46 9.02
N ARG A 786 -1.51 -10.72 10.06
CA ARG A 786 -1.15 -11.00 11.44
C ARG A 786 -2.37 -11.39 12.25
N LEU A 787 -2.29 -12.48 13.00
CA LEU A 787 -3.34 -12.92 13.91
C LEU A 787 -2.86 -12.76 15.35
N VAL A 788 -3.46 -11.84 16.08
CA VAL A 788 -3.21 -11.62 17.51
C VAL A 788 -4.26 -12.40 18.31
N TYR A 789 -3.84 -13.18 19.30
CA TYR A 789 -4.71 -14.13 19.98
C TYR A 789 -4.43 -14.23 21.48
N ASP A 790 -5.46 -14.53 22.27
CA ASP A 790 -5.34 -14.85 23.69
C ASP A 790 -4.79 -16.28 23.86
N LYS A 791 -3.56 -16.40 24.34
CA LYS A 791 -2.85 -17.68 24.60
C LYS A 791 -3.56 -18.58 25.62
N ARG A 792 -4.50 -18.02 26.41
CA ARG A 792 -5.34 -18.80 27.34
C ARG A 792 -6.51 -19.48 26.62
N ARG A 793 -6.84 -19.02 25.41
CA ARG A 793 -7.98 -19.48 24.62
C ARG A 793 -7.59 -20.23 23.35
N TYR A 794 -6.44 -19.92 22.77
CA TYR A 794 -5.95 -20.52 21.53
C TYR A 794 -4.51 -21.02 21.67
N ALA A 795 -4.30 -22.28 21.32
CA ALA A 795 -2.99 -22.88 21.16
C ALA A 795 -2.33 -22.38 19.87
N LEU A 796 -1.00 -22.33 19.86
CA LEU A 796 -0.21 -21.85 18.71
C LEU A 796 -0.52 -22.63 17.42
N VAL A 797 -0.68 -23.96 17.53
CA VAL A 797 -1.03 -24.82 16.38
C VAL A 797 -2.37 -24.43 15.74
N THR A 798 -3.36 -24.06 16.55
CA THR A 798 -4.68 -23.61 16.08
C THR A 798 -4.54 -22.29 15.32
N VAL A 799 -3.73 -21.37 15.82
CA VAL A 799 -3.46 -20.06 15.20
C VAL A 799 -2.77 -20.23 13.85
N HIS A 800 -1.76 -21.10 13.76
CA HIS A 800 -1.09 -21.42 12.49
C HIS A 800 -2.05 -22.05 11.47
N GLN A 801 -2.93 -22.95 11.90
CA GLN A 801 -3.95 -23.52 11.01
C GLN A 801 -4.94 -22.46 10.51
N LEU A 802 -5.39 -21.55 11.38
CA LEU A 802 -6.29 -20.47 10.99
C LEU A 802 -5.63 -19.54 9.96
N LEU A 803 -4.35 -19.19 10.16
CA LEU A 803 -3.59 -18.38 9.21
C LEU A 803 -3.43 -19.09 7.85
N ALA A 804 -3.07 -20.37 7.85
CA ALA A 804 -2.92 -21.16 6.63
C ALA A 804 -4.24 -21.27 5.85
N GLU A 805 -5.35 -21.57 6.53
CA GLU A 805 -6.68 -21.64 5.92
C GLU A 805 -7.16 -20.28 5.41
N TYR A 806 -6.87 -19.20 6.16
CA TYR A 806 -7.20 -17.85 5.73
C TYR A 806 -6.47 -17.46 4.43
N ARG A 807 -5.17 -17.78 4.33
CA ARG A 807 -4.39 -17.61 3.09
C ARG A 807 -4.98 -18.43 1.95
N GLN A 808 -5.33 -19.69 2.18
CA GLN A 808 -5.96 -20.53 1.16
C GLN A 808 -7.31 -19.98 0.69
N LEU A 809 -8.11 -19.41 1.60
CA LEU A 809 -9.36 -18.75 1.24
C LEU A 809 -9.14 -17.54 0.35
N LEU A 810 -8.17 -16.69 0.69
CA LEU A 810 -7.81 -15.53 -0.14
C LEU A 810 -7.36 -15.96 -1.53
N ILE A 811 -6.40 -16.90 -1.62
CA ILE A 811 -5.89 -17.39 -2.91
C ILE A 811 -6.99 -18.08 -3.72
N GLY A 812 -7.80 -18.93 -3.08
CA GLY A 812 -8.92 -19.61 -3.75
C GLY A 812 -9.95 -18.64 -4.34
N PHE A 813 -10.20 -17.50 -3.69
CA PHE A 813 -11.03 -16.44 -4.27
C PHE A 813 -10.38 -15.81 -5.49
N ALA A 814 -9.06 -15.62 -5.44
CA ALA A 814 -8.29 -15.06 -6.55
C ALA A 814 -8.24 -16.01 -7.78
N GLU A 815 -8.43 -17.30 -7.56
CA GLU A 815 -8.40 -18.32 -8.60
C GLU A 815 -9.78 -18.62 -9.19
N ASN A 816 -10.84 -18.62 -8.37
CA ASN A 816 -12.16 -19.07 -8.81
C ASN A 816 -13.32 -18.24 -8.19
N PRO A 817 -13.46 -16.95 -8.57
CA PRO A 817 -14.45 -16.04 -7.97
C PRO A 817 -15.92 -16.45 -8.21
N GLU A 818 -16.18 -17.31 -9.21
CA GLU A 818 -17.51 -17.83 -9.54
C GLU A 818 -17.82 -19.18 -8.89
N GLN A 819 -16.91 -19.71 -8.06
CA GLN A 819 -17.19 -20.92 -7.30
C GLN A 819 -18.40 -20.70 -6.37
N ARG A 820 -19.29 -21.69 -6.32
CA ARG A 820 -20.46 -21.67 -5.43
C ARG A 820 -20.05 -21.86 -3.98
N LEU A 821 -20.70 -21.10 -3.11
CA LEU A 821 -20.60 -21.23 -1.65
C LEU A 821 -21.39 -22.45 -1.18
N THR A 822 -20.89 -23.67 -1.41
CA THR A 822 -21.46 -24.83 -0.73
C THR A 822 -20.90 -24.90 0.68
N SER A 823 -21.73 -25.31 1.65
CA SER A 823 -21.36 -25.41 3.07
C SER A 823 -20.21 -26.41 3.37
N ARG A 824 -19.63 -27.05 2.34
CA ARG A 824 -18.57 -28.05 2.45
C ARG A 824 -17.49 -28.03 1.35
N SER A 825 -17.51 -27.09 0.40
CA SER A 825 -16.48 -27.08 -0.65
C SER A 825 -15.20 -26.39 -0.17
N THR A 826 -14.16 -27.17 0.08
CA THR A 826 -12.76 -26.75 -0.02
C THR A 826 -12.52 -26.15 -1.41
N PRO A 827 -11.76 -25.05 -1.54
CA PRO A 827 -11.04 -24.81 -2.80
C PRO A 827 -10.10 -26.00 -2.97
N SER A 828 -10.24 -26.72 -4.09
CA SER A 828 -9.29 -27.78 -4.47
C SER A 828 -8.01 -27.17 -4.97
#